data_AF-A0AAE3LZH4-F1
#
_entry.id   AF-A0AAE3LZH4-F1
#
_cell.length_a   1.000
_cell.length_b   1.000
_cell.length_c   1.000
_cell.angle_alpha   90.00
_cell.angle_beta   90.00
_cell.angle_gamma   90.00
#
_symmetry.space_group_name_H-M   'P 1'
#
loop_
_entity.id
_entity.type
_entity.pdbx_description
1 polymer ?
#
loop_
_entity_poly.entity_id
_entity_poly.type
_entity_poly.pdbx_seq_one_letter_code
_entity_poly.pdbx_strand_id
1 'polypeptide(L)'
;MPKRTDIKSIMIIGAGPIVIGQACEFDYSGAQACKALREEGYRVVLVNSNPATIMTDPDMADATYIEPITPAVVAKIILKERPDALLPTMGGQTGLNTALAADEMTISQLFEGTELDAVLEEFGADAANKSILEVAGVEMIGAKREAIEMAEDRQLFREAMDRLGIENPKATIVTAPTKDKTAPRITDKFDIPAGIAIAMDALEEIGLPAIIRPAFTMGGTGGGVAYNREEYEHFCRTGMEASPVAQILVDQSLLGWKEYEMEVVRDTADNAIIVCSIENVDPMGVHTGDSITVAPALTLTDKEYQLMRTHSINVLREIGVETGGSNVQWAVNPADGRMVVIEMNPRVSRSSALASKATGFPIAKIAAKLAVGFTLDELDNDITGVTPASFEPSIDYVVTKIPRFAFEKFPGSEPYLTTAMKSVGEAMAIGRTFHESMQKALASMETGLTGFDDIEIEGAPDKAAITKALAQQTPDRIRVIAQAMRHGLSDDEIQTVTAFDPWFLERIREIIDAEAVVIAEGLPTDEEGLRQLKMLGFSDARLATLTGRDEDNVRRARLNLGVKAVFKRIDTCAAEFEAQTPYMYSTYEAPMMGEVECEARPSDRKKVVILGGGPNRIGQGIEFDYCCCHACYALTDQGYETIMINCNPETVSTDYDTSDRLYFEP
;
A
#
# COMPACT_ATOMS: atom_id res chain seq x y z
N MET A 1 -8.25 16.62 -24.15
CA MET A 1 -8.95 17.93 -24.09
C MET A 1 -8.41 18.52 -22.81
N PRO A 2 -7.86 19.73 -22.82
CA PRO A 2 -7.27 20.29 -21.62
C PRO A 2 -8.32 20.36 -20.51
N LYS A 3 -7.85 20.53 -19.26
CA LYS A 3 -8.61 20.88 -18.05
C LYS A 3 -10.11 21.17 -18.28
N ARG A 4 -10.99 20.39 -17.65
CA ARG A 4 -12.45 20.57 -17.69
C ARG A 4 -12.87 21.96 -17.25
N THR A 5 -13.70 22.61 -18.07
CA THR A 5 -14.17 24.00 -17.88
C THR A 5 -15.59 24.11 -17.33
N ASP A 6 -16.32 23.00 -17.34
CA ASP A 6 -17.65 22.85 -16.78
C ASP A 6 -17.63 22.59 -15.26
N ILE A 7 -16.51 22.10 -14.73
CA ILE A 7 -16.26 21.96 -13.28
C ILE A 7 -15.50 23.20 -12.78
N LYS A 8 -15.91 23.75 -11.64
CA LYS A 8 -15.19 24.83 -10.93
C LYS A 8 -14.89 24.49 -9.49
N SER A 9 -15.69 23.63 -8.89
CA SER A 9 -15.62 23.22 -7.50
C SER A 9 -15.69 21.70 -7.36
N ILE A 10 -14.80 21.14 -6.57
CA ILE A 10 -14.65 19.69 -6.41
C ILE A 10 -14.66 19.39 -4.92
N MET A 11 -15.49 18.43 -4.53
CA MET A 11 -15.47 17.87 -3.19
C MET A 11 -14.63 16.59 -3.15
N ILE A 12 -13.72 16.50 -2.18
CA ILE A 12 -12.93 15.31 -1.88
C ILE A 12 -13.43 14.71 -0.57
N ILE A 13 -13.58 13.38 -0.51
CA ILE A 13 -13.87 12.66 0.73
C ILE A 13 -12.58 12.03 1.24
N GLY A 14 -12.13 12.43 2.43
CA GLY A 14 -11.00 11.83 3.12
C GLY A 14 -11.31 10.46 3.74
N ALA A 15 -10.29 9.80 4.28
CA ALA A 15 -10.43 8.45 4.84
C ALA A 15 -10.99 8.40 6.27
N GLY A 16 -10.93 9.51 7.01
CA GLY A 16 -11.27 9.55 8.43
C GLY A 16 -10.11 9.11 9.32
N PRO A 17 -10.40 8.63 10.54
CA PRO A 17 -9.36 8.23 11.49
C PRO A 17 -8.53 7.05 10.99
N ILE A 18 -7.27 7.01 11.38
CA ILE A 18 -6.35 5.90 11.08
C ILE A 18 -6.84 4.61 11.75
N VAL A 19 -6.93 3.54 10.97
CA VAL A 19 -7.23 2.17 11.44
C VAL A 19 -6.34 1.15 10.74
N ILE A 20 -6.22 -0.06 11.30
CA ILE A 20 -5.53 -1.16 10.61
C ILE A 20 -6.17 -1.37 9.23
N GLY A 21 -5.35 -1.38 8.18
CA GLY A 21 -5.80 -1.54 6.79
C GLY A 21 -6.25 -0.25 6.09
N GLN A 22 -6.39 0.87 6.80
CA GLN A 22 -6.66 2.19 6.22
C GLN A 22 -5.93 3.29 7.02
N ALA A 23 -4.70 3.60 6.62
CA ALA A 23 -3.77 4.38 7.42
C ALA A 23 -3.35 5.70 6.75
N CYS A 24 -2.09 6.09 6.92
CA CYS A 24 -1.56 7.40 6.55
C CYS A 24 -1.53 7.63 5.04
N GLU A 25 -1.57 6.56 4.24
CA GLU A 25 -1.51 6.59 2.78
C GLU A 25 -2.59 7.49 2.17
N PHE A 26 -3.71 7.69 2.88
CA PHE A 26 -4.82 8.53 2.44
C PHE A 26 -4.70 10.00 2.87
N ASP A 27 -3.92 10.33 3.90
CA ASP A 27 -3.49 11.72 4.11
C ASP A 27 -2.51 12.13 3.01
N TYR A 28 -1.51 11.29 2.74
CA TYR A 28 -0.58 11.49 1.63
C TYR A 28 -1.32 11.68 0.29
N SER A 29 -2.19 10.73 -0.08
CA SER A 29 -2.92 10.79 -1.35
C SER A 29 -3.91 11.97 -1.38
N GLY A 30 -4.62 12.21 -0.28
CA GLY A 30 -5.57 13.31 -0.16
C GLY A 30 -4.90 14.69 -0.24
N ALA A 31 -3.74 14.86 0.40
CA ALA A 31 -2.94 16.08 0.34
C ALA A 31 -2.44 16.35 -1.08
N GLN A 32 -1.94 15.32 -1.78
CA GLN A 32 -1.53 15.42 -3.19
C GLN A 32 -2.71 15.83 -4.09
N ALA A 33 -3.88 15.21 -3.90
CA ALA A 33 -5.07 15.56 -4.68
C ALA A 33 -5.53 17.00 -4.42
N CYS A 34 -5.55 17.45 -3.16
CA CYS A 34 -5.89 18.82 -2.79
C CYS A 34 -4.94 19.83 -3.46
N LYS A 35 -3.62 19.58 -3.36
CA LYS A 35 -2.58 20.41 -3.97
C LYS A 35 -2.74 20.47 -5.49
N ALA A 36 -2.87 19.31 -6.14
CA ALA A 36 -3.01 19.22 -7.60
C ALA A 36 -4.20 20.02 -8.12
N LEU A 37 -5.38 19.86 -7.50
CA LEU A 37 -6.59 20.53 -7.96
C LEU A 37 -6.56 22.05 -7.70
N ARG A 38 -5.94 22.49 -6.59
CA ARG A 38 -5.74 23.93 -6.30
C ARG A 38 -4.74 24.57 -7.25
N GLU A 39 -3.65 23.90 -7.59
CA GLU A 39 -2.68 24.37 -8.60
C GLU A 39 -3.36 24.59 -9.95
N GLU A 40 -4.28 23.71 -10.32
CA GLU A 40 -5.10 23.89 -11.52
C GLU A 40 -6.18 24.96 -11.36
N GLY A 41 -6.39 25.52 -10.17
CA GLY A 41 -7.34 26.61 -9.93
C GLY A 41 -8.79 26.17 -9.76
N TYR A 42 -9.02 24.93 -9.30
CA TYR A 42 -10.33 24.51 -8.81
C TYR A 42 -10.55 24.97 -7.38
N ARG A 43 -11.81 25.24 -7.03
CA ARG A 43 -12.23 25.36 -5.65
C ARG A 43 -12.31 23.97 -5.03
N VAL A 44 -11.52 23.69 -4.00
CA VAL A 44 -11.50 22.39 -3.32
C VAL A 44 -12.30 22.47 -2.03
N VAL A 45 -13.29 21.58 -1.90
CA VAL A 45 -14.01 21.30 -0.66
C VAL A 45 -13.51 19.95 -0.15
N LEU A 46 -13.09 19.88 1.11
CA LEU A 46 -12.62 18.64 1.70
C LEU A 46 -13.44 18.30 2.93
N VAL A 47 -13.82 17.04 3.09
CA VAL A 47 -14.32 16.49 4.36
C VAL A 47 -13.41 15.38 4.85
N ASN A 48 -12.86 15.53 6.06
CA ASN A 48 -12.11 14.49 6.75
C ASN A 48 -12.18 14.69 8.26
N SER A 49 -12.67 13.69 9.00
CA SER A 49 -12.81 13.79 10.46
C SER A 49 -11.49 13.69 11.23
N ASN A 50 -10.38 13.31 10.58
CA ASN A 50 -9.09 13.16 11.24
C ASN A 50 -8.32 14.49 11.28
N PRO A 51 -8.13 15.10 12.47
CA PRO A 51 -7.49 16.41 12.59
C PRO A 51 -5.96 16.38 12.50
N ALA A 52 -5.35 15.19 12.52
CA ALA A 52 -3.89 15.04 12.48
C ALA A 52 -3.35 14.88 11.06
N THR A 53 -4.09 15.38 10.06
CA THR A 53 -3.79 15.16 8.63
C THR A 53 -3.39 16.47 7.97
N ILE A 54 -2.33 16.44 7.18
CA ILE A 54 -1.88 17.62 6.42
C ILE A 54 -2.96 18.07 5.45
N MET A 55 -3.71 17.14 4.84
CA MET A 55 -4.81 17.49 3.94
C MET A 55 -5.88 18.37 4.61
N THR A 56 -6.03 18.31 5.95
CA THR A 56 -6.98 19.15 6.70
C THR A 56 -6.42 20.50 7.16
N ASP A 57 -5.18 20.83 6.81
CA ASP A 57 -4.67 22.17 7.08
C ASP A 57 -5.51 23.24 6.34
N PRO A 58 -5.73 24.41 6.96
CA PRO A 58 -6.62 25.44 6.39
C PRO A 58 -6.22 25.92 4.99
N ASP A 59 -4.94 25.87 4.64
CA ASP A 59 -4.43 26.38 3.36
C ASP A 59 -4.45 25.32 2.23
N MET A 60 -4.74 24.06 2.58
CA MET A 60 -4.76 22.92 1.64
C MET A 60 -6.05 22.80 0.84
N ALA A 61 -7.16 23.38 1.29
CA ALA A 61 -8.44 23.42 0.58
C ALA A 61 -9.14 24.77 0.79
N ASP A 62 -10.14 25.10 -0.05
CA ASP A 62 -10.91 26.34 0.08
C ASP A 62 -11.98 26.25 1.16
N ALA A 63 -12.49 25.04 1.40
CA ALA A 63 -13.41 24.73 2.49
C ALA A 63 -13.08 23.38 3.09
N THR A 64 -12.49 23.40 4.29
CA THR A 64 -12.11 22.19 5.04
C THR A 64 -13.13 21.90 6.13
N TYR A 65 -13.73 20.72 6.08
CA TYR A 65 -14.69 20.19 7.06
C TYR A 65 -14.03 19.08 7.88
N ILE A 66 -13.69 19.38 9.13
CA ILE A 66 -13.33 18.37 10.12
C ILE A 66 -14.62 17.90 10.81
N GLU A 67 -15.36 17.06 10.09
CA GLU A 67 -16.70 16.58 10.45
C GLU A 67 -16.82 15.06 10.26
N PRO A 68 -17.75 14.36 10.94
CA PRO A 68 -17.93 12.92 10.77
C PRO A 68 -18.21 12.53 9.32
N ILE A 69 -17.44 11.57 8.79
CA ILE A 69 -17.61 11.05 7.42
C ILE A 69 -18.75 10.03 7.39
N THR A 70 -19.97 10.54 7.52
CA THR A 70 -21.20 9.77 7.41
C THR A 70 -21.97 10.23 6.18
N PRO A 71 -22.76 9.35 5.53
CA PRO A 71 -23.54 9.73 4.34
C PRO A 71 -24.40 10.98 4.57
N ALA A 72 -25.03 11.09 5.74
CA ALA A 72 -25.89 12.22 6.08
C ALA A 72 -25.13 13.55 6.21
N VAL A 73 -23.96 13.53 6.86
CA VAL A 73 -23.14 14.75 7.01
C VAL A 73 -22.55 15.16 5.66
N VAL A 74 -22.01 14.21 4.90
CA VAL A 74 -21.46 14.46 3.56
C VAL A 74 -22.54 15.03 2.63
N ALA A 75 -23.74 14.45 2.63
CA ALA A 75 -24.87 14.97 1.87
C ALA A 75 -25.26 16.40 2.26
N LYS A 76 -25.25 16.74 3.57
CA LYS A 76 -25.50 18.11 4.04
C LYS A 76 -24.41 19.08 3.57
N ILE A 77 -23.15 18.65 3.56
CA ILE A 77 -22.04 19.46 3.02
C ILE A 77 -22.23 19.66 1.52
N ILE A 78 -22.60 18.63 0.75
CA ILE A 78 -22.89 18.73 -0.68
C ILE A 78 -23.98 19.77 -0.96
N LEU A 79 -25.11 19.71 -0.25
CA LEU A 79 -26.22 20.66 -0.44
C LEU A 79 -25.82 22.10 -0.09
N LYS A 80 -24.96 22.28 0.92
CA LYS A 80 -24.47 23.59 1.36
C LYS A 80 -23.43 24.17 0.41
N GLU A 81 -22.43 23.38 0.04
CA GLU A 81 -21.25 23.81 -0.71
C GLU A 81 -21.45 23.79 -2.22
N ARG A 82 -22.41 22.99 -2.69
CA ARG A 82 -22.77 22.80 -4.11
C ARG A 82 -21.55 22.59 -5.00
N PRO A 83 -20.72 21.57 -4.70
CA PRO A 83 -19.60 21.23 -5.56
C PRO A 83 -20.13 20.81 -6.94
N ASP A 84 -19.41 21.13 -8.02
CA ASP A 84 -19.77 20.66 -9.35
C ASP A 84 -19.42 19.17 -9.52
N ALA A 85 -18.41 18.69 -8.78
CA ALA A 85 -17.97 17.29 -8.83
C ALA A 85 -17.56 16.71 -7.47
N LEU A 86 -17.63 15.39 -7.34
CA LEU A 86 -17.21 14.59 -6.19
C LEU A 86 -16.09 13.63 -6.60
N LEU A 87 -14.96 13.67 -5.89
CA LEU A 87 -13.82 12.78 -6.07
C LEU A 87 -13.73 11.78 -4.89
N PRO A 88 -14.23 10.54 -5.05
CA PRO A 88 -14.32 9.58 -3.94
C PRO A 88 -13.08 8.66 -3.82
N THR A 89 -12.13 8.74 -4.75
CA THR A 89 -11.06 7.75 -4.94
C THR A 89 -9.79 8.02 -4.11
N MET A 90 -9.82 8.99 -3.21
CA MET A 90 -8.67 9.40 -2.37
C MET A 90 -8.81 9.02 -0.89
N GLY A 91 -9.97 8.52 -0.47
CA GLY A 91 -10.34 8.29 0.93
C GLY A 91 -10.46 6.82 1.34
N GLY A 92 -9.79 5.90 0.63
CA GLY A 92 -9.91 4.47 0.91
C GLY A 92 -11.33 3.94 0.75
N GLN A 93 -11.71 2.92 1.53
CA GLN A 93 -13.09 2.41 1.51
C GLN A 93 -14.07 3.38 2.14
N THR A 94 -13.65 4.15 3.17
CA THR A 94 -14.51 5.19 3.76
C THR A 94 -15.01 6.15 2.67
N GLY A 95 -14.10 6.61 1.80
CA GLY A 95 -14.42 7.50 0.69
C GLY A 95 -15.41 6.90 -0.29
N LEU A 96 -15.14 5.69 -0.79
CA LEU A 96 -16.00 5.00 -1.75
C LEU A 96 -17.39 4.70 -1.17
N ASN A 97 -17.45 4.03 0.00
CA ASN A 97 -18.72 3.65 0.63
C ASN A 97 -19.57 4.86 0.96
N THR A 98 -18.96 5.95 1.47
CA THR A 98 -19.69 7.17 1.82
C THR A 98 -20.23 7.87 0.58
N ALA A 99 -19.46 7.89 -0.52
CA ALA A 99 -19.91 8.49 -1.78
C ALA A 99 -21.14 7.76 -2.35
N LEU A 100 -21.08 6.42 -2.45
CA LEU A 100 -22.20 5.62 -2.93
C LEU A 100 -23.44 5.74 -2.03
N ALA A 101 -23.24 5.68 -0.70
CA ALA A 101 -24.35 5.80 0.23
C ALA A 101 -24.95 7.23 0.25
N ALA A 102 -24.14 8.28 0.10
CA ALA A 102 -24.63 9.67 0.02
C ALA A 102 -25.45 9.92 -1.25
N ASP A 103 -25.07 9.28 -2.37
CA ASP A 103 -25.83 9.29 -3.62
C ASP A 103 -27.13 8.46 -3.55
N GLU A 104 -27.30 7.60 -2.55
CA GLU A 104 -28.60 6.94 -2.32
C GLU A 104 -29.53 7.73 -1.40
N MET A 105 -29.03 8.79 -0.75
CA MET A 105 -29.84 9.59 0.15
C MET A 105 -30.78 10.54 -0.61
N THR A 106 -31.87 10.93 0.06
CA THR A 106 -32.81 11.95 -0.42
C THR A 106 -32.97 13.07 0.60
N ILE A 107 -33.43 14.25 0.16
CA ILE A 107 -33.68 15.39 1.06
C ILE A 107 -34.64 15.00 2.21
N SER A 108 -35.68 14.22 1.91
CA SER A 108 -36.69 13.80 2.91
C SER A 108 -36.13 12.85 3.97
N GLN A 109 -34.98 12.21 3.72
CA GLN A 109 -34.29 11.39 4.72
C GLN A 109 -33.32 12.20 5.59
N LEU A 110 -32.91 13.40 5.13
CA LEU A 110 -31.91 14.23 5.81
C LEU A 110 -32.51 15.30 6.71
N PHE A 111 -33.71 15.77 6.38
CA PHE A 111 -34.37 16.90 7.02
C PHE A 111 -35.83 16.56 7.35
N GLU A 112 -36.32 17.14 8.43
CA GLU A 112 -37.71 16.99 8.88
C GLU A 112 -38.32 18.35 9.26
N GLY A 113 -39.65 18.41 9.26
CA GLY A 113 -40.39 19.59 9.69
C GLY A 113 -40.04 20.86 8.91
N THR A 114 -39.85 21.97 9.63
CA THR A 114 -39.61 23.28 9.00
C THR A 114 -38.27 23.37 8.26
N GLU A 115 -37.29 22.52 8.59
CA GLU A 115 -36.01 22.48 7.90
C GLU A 115 -36.16 21.82 6.51
N LEU A 116 -36.98 20.76 6.44
CA LEU A 116 -37.35 20.13 5.17
C LEU A 116 -38.07 21.11 4.25
N ASP A 117 -39.06 21.84 4.78
CA ASP A 117 -39.82 22.84 4.01
C ASP A 117 -38.88 23.89 3.40
N ALA A 118 -37.91 24.39 4.18
CA ALA A 118 -36.93 25.38 3.70
C ALA A 118 -36.01 24.84 2.59
N VAL A 119 -35.52 23.60 2.73
CA VAL A 119 -34.66 22.97 1.71
C VAL A 119 -35.46 22.67 0.43
N LEU A 120 -36.71 22.23 0.55
CA LEU A 120 -37.59 22.01 -0.61
C LEU A 120 -38.02 23.31 -1.30
N GLU A 121 -38.16 24.41 -0.57
CA GLU A 121 -38.34 25.74 -1.17
C GLU A 121 -37.12 26.16 -2.01
N GLU A 122 -35.92 25.76 -1.60
CA GLU A 122 -34.68 26.08 -2.29
C GLU A 122 -34.42 25.19 -3.53
N PHE A 123 -34.59 23.87 -3.39
CA PHE A 123 -34.27 22.89 -4.44
C PHE A 123 -35.48 22.45 -5.29
N GLY A 124 -36.69 22.85 -4.90
CA GLY A 124 -37.93 22.46 -5.55
C GLY A 124 -38.61 21.26 -4.89
N ALA A 125 -39.94 21.24 -4.94
CA ALA A 125 -40.74 20.18 -4.30
C ALA A 125 -40.49 18.79 -4.88
N ASP A 126 -40.04 18.68 -6.14
CA ASP A 126 -39.70 17.42 -6.79
C ASP A 126 -38.34 16.85 -6.34
N ALA A 127 -37.51 17.64 -5.66
CA ALA A 127 -36.22 17.21 -5.11
C ALA A 127 -36.36 16.27 -3.91
N ALA A 128 -37.55 16.18 -3.30
CA ALA A 128 -37.81 15.42 -2.08
C ALA A 128 -37.38 13.94 -2.15
N ASN A 129 -37.46 13.32 -3.33
CA ASN A 129 -37.20 11.89 -3.54
C ASN A 129 -36.10 11.60 -4.58
N LYS A 130 -35.38 12.63 -5.05
CA LYS A 130 -34.22 12.47 -5.94
C LYS A 130 -32.95 12.25 -5.12
N SER A 131 -31.91 11.68 -5.72
CA SER A 131 -30.63 11.54 -5.03
C SER A 131 -30.02 12.89 -4.71
N ILE A 132 -29.22 12.98 -3.65
CA ILE A 132 -28.53 14.22 -3.29
C ILE A 132 -27.61 14.71 -4.40
N LEU A 133 -26.90 13.83 -5.09
CA LEU A 133 -26.03 14.23 -6.20
C LEU A 133 -26.85 14.72 -7.39
N GLU A 134 -27.98 14.09 -7.72
CA GLU A 134 -28.89 14.58 -8.78
C GLU A 134 -29.45 15.97 -8.43
N VAL A 135 -29.92 16.15 -7.19
CA VAL A 135 -30.50 17.42 -6.73
C VAL A 135 -29.49 18.55 -6.74
N ALA A 136 -28.26 18.28 -6.30
CA ALA A 136 -27.19 19.27 -6.27
C ALA A 136 -26.45 19.40 -7.61
N GLY A 137 -26.74 18.54 -8.60
CA GLY A 137 -26.07 18.54 -9.91
C GLY A 137 -24.60 18.15 -9.84
N VAL A 138 -24.22 17.27 -8.91
CA VAL A 138 -22.83 16.87 -8.65
C VAL A 138 -22.45 15.66 -9.52
N GLU A 139 -21.36 15.78 -10.27
CA GLU A 139 -20.81 14.66 -11.04
C GLU A 139 -19.76 13.88 -10.24
N MET A 140 -19.83 12.55 -10.25
CA MET A 140 -18.76 11.71 -9.69
C MET A 140 -17.62 11.56 -10.70
N ILE A 141 -16.41 12.01 -10.32
CA ILE A 141 -15.20 12.01 -11.17
C ILE A 141 -14.12 11.08 -10.60
N GLY A 142 -13.12 10.75 -11.42
CA GLY A 142 -12.07 9.78 -11.07
C GLY A 142 -12.53 8.35 -11.37
N ALA A 143 -13.50 7.86 -10.60
CA ALA A 143 -14.21 6.61 -10.85
C ALA A 143 -15.73 6.84 -10.71
N LYS A 144 -16.50 6.37 -11.70
CA LYS A 144 -17.98 6.46 -11.70
C LYS A 144 -18.57 5.40 -10.78
N ARG A 145 -19.83 5.60 -10.35
CA ARG A 145 -20.58 4.64 -9.52
C ARG A 145 -20.50 3.22 -10.10
N GLU A 146 -20.77 3.06 -11.39
CA GLU A 146 -20.81 1.74 -12.03
C GLU A 146 -19.45 1.04 -12.00
N ALA A 147 -18.36 1.80 -12.14
CA ALA A 147 -17.00 1.24 -12.09
C ALA A 147 -16.63 0.83 -10.66
N ILE A 148 -17.01 1.63 -9.67
CA ILE A 148 -16.80 1.31 -8.25
C ILE A 148 -17.60 0.05 -7.89
N GLU A 149 -18.89 0.01 -8.21
CA GLU A 149 -19.76 -1.15 -7.94
C GLU A 149 -19.26 -2.41 -8.64
N MET A 150 -18.82 -2.33 -9.90
CA MET A 150 -18.32 -3.49 -10.65
C MET A 150 -17.03 -4.07 -10.07
N ALA A 151 -16.16 -3.23 -9.49
CA ALA A 151 -14.93 -3.67 -8.85
C ALA A 151 -15.15 -4.23 -7.43
N GLU A 152 -15.97 -3.53 -6.63
CA GLU A 152 -16.20 -3.83 -5.22
C GLU A 152 -17.16 -5.03 -5.04
N ASP A 153 -18.14 -5.18 -5.93
CA ASP A 153 -19.00 -6.37 -5.97
C ASP A 153 -18.25 -7.52 -6.66
N ARG A 154 -17.93 -8.54 -5.85
CA ARG A 154 -17.16 -9.71 -6.29
C ARG A 154 -17.85 -10.51 -7.39
N GLN A 155 -19.19 -10.53 -7.42
CA GLN A 155 -19.92 -11.20 -8.50
C GLN A 155 -19.71 -10.45 -9.81
N LEU A 156 -19.94 -9.13 -9.79
CA LEU A 156 -19.80 -8.28 -10.97
C LEU A 156 -18.36 -8.30 -11.49
N PHE A 157 -17.38 -8.26 -10.60
CA PHE A 157 -15.97 -8.38 -10.95
C PHE A 157 -15.68 -9.73 -11.62
N ARG A 158 -16.15 -10.84 -11.06
CA ARG A 158 -15.96 -12.17 -11.64
C ARG A 158 -16.57 -12.26 -13.03
N GLU A 159 -17.81 -11.80 -13.19
CA GLU A 159 -18.49 -11.77 -14.49
C GLU A 159 -17.74 -10.90 -15.50
N ALA A 160 -17.12 -9.80 -15.06
CA ALA A 160 -16.25 -8.97 -15.90
C ALA A 160 -15.00 -9.71 -16.37
N MET A 161 -14.34 -10.43 -15.48
CA MET A 161 -13.16 -11.23 -15.82
C MET A 161 -13.51 -12.40 -16.75
N ASP A 162 -14.66 -13.04 -16.55
CA ASP A 162 -15.18 -14.10 -17.42
C ASP A 162 -15.44 -13.57 -18.85
N ARG A 163 -15.94 -12.33 -19.00
CA ARG A 163 -16.09 -11.66 -20.31
C ARG A 163 -14.74 -11.40 -20.98
N LEU A 164 -13.71 -11.07 -20.22
CA LEU A 164 -12.34 -10.88 -20.71
C LEU A 164 -11.60 -12.20 -21.00
N GLY A 165 -12.11 -13.33 -20.50
CA GLY A 165 -11.39 -14.60 -20.51
C GLY A 165 -10.17 -14.62 -19.58
N ILE A 166 -10.16 -13.76 -18.56
CA ILE A 166 -9.13 -13.73 -17.51
C ILE A 166 -9.57 -14.66 -16.39
N GLU A 167 -8.68 -15.58 -16.00
CA GLU A 167 -9.02 -16.61 -15.03
C GLU A 167 -9.12 -16.05 -13.60
N ASN A 168 -10.16 -16.46 -12.88
CA ASN A 168 -10.31 -16.28 -11.44
C ASN A 168 -10.09 -17.62 -10.71
N PRO A 169 -9.76 -17.60 -9.41
CA PRO A 169 -9.92 -18.81 -8.58
C PRO A 169 -11.33 -19.37 -8.71
N LYS A 170 -11.47 -20.70 -8.57
CA LYS A 170 -12.80 -21.30 -8.41
C LYS A 170 -13.43 -20.72 -7.15
N ALA A 171 -14.67 -20.27 -7.25
CA ALA A 171 -15.32 -19.62 -6.12
C ALA A 171 -16.83 -19.83 -6.16
N THR A 172 -17.46 -19.73 -5.00
CA THR A 172 -18.90 -19.65 -4.87
C THR A 172 -19.29 -18.41 -4.08
N ILE A 173 -20.43 -17.83 -4.42
CA ILE A 173 -21.00 -16.72 -3.65
C ILE A 173 -22.10 -17.28 -2.77
N VAL A 174 -22.02 -16.96 -1.49
CA VAL A 174 -22.99 -17.38 -0.50
C VAL A 174 -23.58 -16.16 0.17
N THR A 175 -24.88 -15.96 -0.03
CA THR A 175 -25.64 -14.86 0.57
C THR A 175 -26.66 -15.43 1.54
N ALA A 176 -26.63 -14.95 2.78
CA ALA A 176 -27.61 -15.36 3.77
C ALA A 176 -29.02 -14.88 3.36
N PRO A 177 -30.07 -15.73 3.44
CA PRO A 177 -31.43 -15.34 3.13
C PRO A 177 -31.90 -14.15 3.98
N THR A 178 -32.62 -13.19 3.39
CA THR A 178 -33.15 -12.06 4.16
C THR A 178 -34.34 -12.48 5.03
N LYS A 179 -34.31 -12.13 6.32
CA LYS A 179 -35.43 -12.29 7.28
C LYS A 179 -36.32 -11.05 7.30
N ASP A 180 -35.73 -9.90 7.63
CA ASP A 180 -36.41 -8.63 7.77
C ASP A 180 -35.51 -7.50 7.26
N LYS A 181 -35.83 -6.95 6.09
CA LYS A 181 -35.03 -5.88 5.47
C LYS A 181 -34.90 -4.63 6.34
N THR A 182 -35.80 -4.42 7.29
CA THR A 182 -35.86 -3.22 8.13
C THR A 182 -35.15 -3.39 9.48
N ALA A 183 -34.69 -4.59 9.81
CA ALA A 183 -34.02 -4.85 11.08
C ALA A 183 -32.65 -4.15 11.16
N PRO A 184 -32.30 -3.55 12.31
CA PRO A 184 -31.09 -2.73 12.44
C PRO A 184 -29.79 -3.53 12.58
N ARG A 185 -29.86 -4.81 13.01
CA ARG A 185 -28.68 -5.69 13.16
C ARG A 185 -28.63 -6.69 12.01
N ILE A 186 -27.44 -6.95 11.48
CA ILE A 186 -27.21 -7.93 10.41
C ILE A 186 -27.78 -9.31 10.77
N THR A 187 -27.57 -9.76 12.02
CA THR A 187 -28.08 -11.04 12.53
C THR A 187 -29.60 -11.13 12.61
N ASP A 188 -30.29 -9.99 12.68
CA ASP A 188 -31.75 -9.90 12.72
C ASP A 188 -32.30 -9.71 11.29
N LYS A 189 -31.54 -9.03 10.43
CA LYS A 189 -31.86 -8.75 9.02
C LYS A 189 -31.73 -9.99 8.14
N PHE A 190 -30.76 -10.85 8.42
CA PHE A 190 -30.45 -12.03 7.61
C PHE A 190 -30.45 -13.33 8.41
N ASP A 191 -30.75 -14.45 7.74
CA ASP A 191 -30.70 -15.78 8.30
C ASP A 191 -29.31 -16.38 8.21
N ILE A 192 -28.41 -15.94 9.11
CA ILE A 192 -27.02 -16.41 9.16
C ILE A 192 -26.92 -17.95 9.24
N PRO A 193 -27.69 -18.66 10.09
CA PRO A 193 -27.69 -20.13 10.08
C PRO A 193 -28.04 -20.75 8.72
N ALA A 194 -29.00 -20.20 7.98
CA ALA A 194 -29.34 -20.70 6.65
C ALA A 194 -28.24 -20.38 5.62
N GLY A 195 -27.61 -19.20 5.71
CA GLY A 195 -26.44 -18.86 4.92
C GLY A 195 -25.28 -19.85 5.13
N ILE A 196 -25.00 -20.19 6.39
CA ILE A 196 -23.96 -21.18 6.72
C ILE A 196 -24.29 -22.55 6.11
N ALA A 197 -25.55 -22.99 6.13
CA ALA A 197 -25.92 -24.25 5.48
C ALA A 197 -25.60 -24.25 3.97
N ILE A 198 -25.90 -23.14 3.28
CA ILE A 198 -25.55 -22.97 1.86
C ILE A 198 -24.03 -22.99 1.67
N ALA A 199 -23.27 -22.34 2.55
CA ALA A 199 -21.81 -22.37 2.49
C ALA A 199 -21.24 -23.78 2.68
N MET A 200 -21.82 -24.57 3.60
CA MET A 200 -21.41 -25.94 3.86
C MET A 200 -21.66 -26.87 2.66
N ASP A 201 -22.75 -26.66 1.93
CA ASP A 201 -23.04 -27.42 0.70
C ASP A 201 -22.02 -27.10 -0.39
N ALA A 202 -21.59 -25.85 -0.51
CA ALA A 202 -20.59 -25.44 -1.49
C ALA A 202 -19.17 -25.95 -1.21
N LEU A 203 -18.89 -26.41 0.02
CA LEU A 203 -17.58 -26.91 0.41
C LEU A 203 -17.17 -28.15 -0.38
N GLU A 204 -18.12 -28.97 -0.86
CA GLU A 204 -17.83 -30.15 -1.67
C GLU A 204 -17.21 -29.79 -3.03
N GLU A 205 -17.57 -28.63 -3.58
CA GLU A 205 -17.06 -28.14 -4.86
C GLU A 205 -15.73 -27.38 -4.72
N ILE A 206 -15.61 -26.53 -3.68
CA ILE A 206 -14.44 -25.68 -3.47
C ILE A 206 -13.27 -26.44 -2.84
N GLY A 207 -13.56 -27.33 -1.88
CA GLY A 207 -12.56 -28.07 -1.12
C GLY A 207 -11.88 -27.26 -0.01
N LEU A 208 -11.02 -27.93 0.76
CA LEU A 208 -10.18 -27.32 1.80
C LEU A 208 -8.69 -27.45 1.44
N PRO A 209 -7.83 -26.48 1.84
CA PRO A 209 -8.21 -25.23 2.50
C PRO A 209 -9.05 -24.32 1.60
N ALA A 210 -9.92 -23.51 2.21
CA ALA A 210 -10.79 -22.55 1.52
C ALA A 210 -10.52 -21.13 2.05
N ILE A 211 -10.61 -20.13 1.18
CA ILE A 211 -10.47 -18.73 1.55
C ILE A 211 -11.86 -18.11 1.61
N ILE A 212 -12.22 -17.50 2.74
CA ILE A 212 -13.51 -16.84 2.95
C ILE A 212 -13.27 -15.33 2.94
N ARG A 213 -13.95 -14.61 2.03
CA ARG A 213 -13.87 -13.15 1.89
C ARG A 213 -15.25 -12.51 1.96
N PRO A 214 -15.53 -11.67 2.97
CA PRO A 214 -16.81 -10.96 3.04
C PRO A 214 -16.94 -9.88 1.97
N ALA A 215 -18.15 -9.65 1.48
CA ALA A 215 -18.42 -8.55 0.55
C ALA A 215 -18.50 -7.19 1.28
N PHE A 216 -18.03 -6.12 0.61
CA PHE A 216 -17.99 -4.74 1.12
C PHE A 216 -17.21 -4.55 2.43
N THR A 217 -16.20 -5.40 2.67
CA THR A 217 -15.22 -5.23 3.74
C THR A 217 -13.83 -5.03 3.13
N MET A 218 -12.90 -4.49 3.92
CA MET A 218 -11.50 -4.27 3.52
C MET A 218 -10.54 -4.88 4.54
N GLY A 219 -9.28 -5.06 4.12
CA GLY A 219 -8.23 -5.63 4.97
C GLY A 219 -8.54 -7.04 5.48
N GLY A 220 -9.38 -7.81 4.76
CA GLY A 220 -9.83 -9.15 5.15
C GLY A 220 -10.75 -9.24 6.36
N THR A 221 -11.34 -8.14 6.82
CA THR A 221 -12.22 -8.11 8.00
C THR A 221 -13.35 -9.13 7.89
N GLY A 222 -13.46 -10.02 8.90
CA GLY A 222 -14.46 -11.10 8.97
C GLY A 222 -14.14 -12.33 8.13
N GLY A 223 -13.10 -12.28 7.29
CA GLY A 223 -12.63 -13.39 6.47
C GLY A 223 -11.54 -14.22 7.13
N GLY A 224 -11.03 -15.20 6.39
CA GLY A 224 -9.90 -16.03 6.82
C GLY A 224 -9.67 -17.25 5.94
N VAL A 225 -8.73 -18.08 6.37
CA VAL A 225 -8.38 -19.33 5.71
C VAL A 225 -8.87 -20.47 6.59
N ALA A 226 -9.73 -21.31 6.04
CA ALA A 226 -10.23 -22.51 6.71
C ALA A 226 -9.44 -23.73 6.24
N TYR A 227 -8.77 -24.42 7.16
CA TYR A 227 -8.04 -25.67 6.91
C TYR A 227 -8.89 -26.92 7.21
N ASN A 228 -9.94 -26.75 8.01
CA ASN A 228 -10.86 -27.82 8.39
C ASN A 228 -12.32 -27.31 8.40
N ARG A 229 -13.28 -28.23 8.55
CA ARG A 229 -14.72 -27.91 8.51
C ARG A 229 -15.17 -26.99 9.64
N GLU A 230 -14.54 -27.06 10.81
CA GLU A 230 -14.90 -26.24 11.98
C GLU A 230 -14.48 -24.79 11.76
N GLU A 231 -13.25 -24.58 11.29
CA GLU A 231 -12.76 -23.26 10.87
C GLU A 231 -13.59 -22.69 9.70
N TYR A 232 -13.99 -23.54 8.76
CA TYR A 232 -14.83 -23.14 7.63
C TYR A 232 -16.17 -22.58 8.10
N GLU A 233 -16.85 -23.27 9.02
CA GLU A 233 -18.09 -22.78 9.60
C GLU A 233 -17.88 -21.46 10.37
N HIS A 234 -16.78 -21.37 11.13
CA HIS A 234 -16.42 -20.17 11.88
C HIS A 234 -16.22 -18.94 10.98
N PHE A 235 -15.41 -19.07 9.92
CA PHE A 235 -15.13 -17.96 9.01
C PHE A 235 -16.34 -17.62 8.13
N CYS A 236 -17.16 -18.60 7.73
CA CYS A 236 -18.40 -18.30 7.02
C CYS A 236 -19.36 -17.48 7.90
N ARG A 237 -19.48 -17.83 9.19
CA ARG A 237 -20.31 -17.10 10.15
C ARG A 237 -19.83 -15.68 10.37
N THR A 238 -18.57 -15.53 10.79
CA THR A 238 -17.98 -14.22 11.10
C THR A 238 -17.95 -13.33 9.86
N GLY A 239 -17.73 -13.90 8.68
CA GLY A 239 -17.77 -13.17 7.42
C GLY A 239 -19.15 -12.65 7.06
N MET A 240 -20.20 -13.46 7.18
CA MET A 240 -21.57 -13.01 6.94
C MET A 240 -22.04 -11.98 7.98
N GLU A 241 -21.58 -12.08 9.22
CA GLU A 241 -21.89 -11.09 10.26
C GLU A 241 -21.17 -9.75 10.03
N ALA A 242 -19.96 -9.78 9.44
CA ALA A 242 -19.19 -8.60 9.09
C ALA A 242 -19.69 -7.91 7.81
N SER A 243 -20.20 -8.68 6.84
CA SER A 243 -20.69 -8.12 5.57
C SER A 243 -22.00 -7.33 5.76
N PRO A 244 -22.11 -6.07 5.28
CA PRO A 244 -23.35 -5.30 5.32
C PRO A 244 -24.55 -5.95 4.62
N VAL A 245 -24.28 -6.87 3.69
CA VAL A 245 -25.24 -7.61 2.89
C VAL A 245 -25.28 -9.10 3.22
N ALA A 246 -24.58 -9.53 4.28
CA ALA A 246 -24.44 -10.92 4.70
C ALA A 246 -24.03 -11.87 3.56
N GLN A 247 -23.11 -11.40 2.72
CA GLN A 247 -22.56 -12.13 1.58
C GLN A 247 -21.08 -12.42 1.79
N ILE A 248 -20.68 -13.65 1.49
CA ILE A 248 -19.28 -14.07 1.43
C ILE A 248 -18.98 -14.69 0.08
N LEU A 249 -17.74 -14.51 -0.36
CA LEU A 249 -17.13 -15.28 -1.43
C LEU A 249 -16.28 -16.39 -0.79
N VAL A 250 -16.47 -17.62 -1.23
CA VAL A 250 -15.67 -18.77 -0.82
C VAL A 250 -14.82 -19.21 -2.00
N ASP A 251 -13.51 -19.00 -1.91
CA ASP A 251 -12.55 -19.31 -2.96
C ASP A 251 -11.77 -20.59 -2.68
N GLN A 252 -11.39 -21.27 -3.76
CA GLN A 252 -10.33 -22.27 -3.76
C GLN A 252 -9.05 -21.65 -3.17
N SER A 253 -8.41 -22.36 -2.25
CA SER A 253 -7.11 -21.95 -1.74
C SER A 253 -6.06 -21.90 -2.85
N LEU A 254 -5.37 -20.77 -2.91
CA LEU A 254 -4.13 -20.57 -3.67
C LEU A 254 -2.92 -20.44 -2.73
N LEU A 255 -3.02 -20.94 -1.49
CA LEU A 255 -1.93 -20.85 -0.52
C LEU A 255 -0.61 -21.35 -1.09
N GLY A 256 0.44 -20.57 -0.89
CA GLY A 256 1.79 -20.89 -1.38
C GLY A 256 2.05 -20.49 -2.83
N TRP A 257 1.07 -19.96 -3.57
CA TRP A 257 1.33 -19.34 -4.88
C TRP A 257 2.06 -18.01 -4.70
N LYS A 258 2.73 -17.55 -5.75
CA LYS A 258 3.34 -16.22 -5.80
C LYS A 258 2.24 -15.17 -5.89
N GLU A 259 2.39 -14.05 -5.19
CA GLU A 259 1.43 -12.94 -5.19
C GLU A 259 2.07 -11.67 -5.75
N TYR A 260 1.36 -11.00 -6.65
CA TYR A 260 1.84 -9.82 -7.37
C TYR A 260 0.79 -8.72 -7.39
N GLU A 261 1.25 -7.48 -7.50
CA GLU A 261 0.39 -6.30 -7.65
C GLU A 261 0.90 -5.43 -8.80
N MET A 262 -0.03 -4.82 -9.53
CA MET A 262 0.25 -3.86 -10.60
C MET A 262 -0.48 -2.56 -10.31
N GLU A 263 0.27 -1.47 -10.18
CA GLU A 263 -0.29 -0.11 -10.10
C GLU A 263 -0.48 0.42 -11.51
N VAL A 264 -1.73 0.63 -11.91
CA VAL A 264 -2.11 1.01 -13.27
C VAL A 264 -2.72 2.40 -13.25
N VAL A 265 -2.33 3.26 -14.20
CA VAL A 265 -2.96 4.57 -14.40
C VAL A 265 -3.53 4.65 -15.82
N ARG A 266 -4.76 5.14 -15.95
CA ARG A 266 -5.47 5.29 -17.23
C ARG A 266 -6.13 6.67 -17.37
N ASP A 267 -6.15 7.19 -18.59
CA ASP A 267 -6.78 8.48 -18.93
C ASP A 267 -7.92 8.37 -19.98
N THR A 268 -8.58 9.50 -20.23
CA THR A 268 -9.72 9.59 -21.17
C THR A 268 -9.36 9.33 -22.63
N ALA A 269 -8.08 9.39 -23.00
CA ALA A 269 -7.58 9.03 -24.33
C ALA A 269 -7.30 7.53 -24.47
N ASP A 270 -7.60 6.74 -23.43
CA ASP A 270 -7.28 5.33 -23.31
C ASP A 270 -5.77 5.04 -23.28
N ASN A 271 -4.95 6.05 -22.94
CA ASN A 271 -3.58 5.79 -22.55
C ASN A 271 -3.62 5.03 -21.22
N ALA A 272 -2.82 3.98 -21.10
CA ALA A 272 -2.71 3.20 -19.88
C ALA A 272 -1.26 2.74 -19.67
N ILE A 273 -0.77 2.90 -18.45
CA ILE A 273 0.61 2.62 -18.05
C ILE A 273 0.63 1.78 -16.78
N ILE A 274 1.64 0.92 -16.65
CA ILE A 274 2.03 0.32 -15.37
C ILE A 274 3.03 1.25 -14.70
N VAL A 275 2.65 1.84 -13.58
CA VAL A 275 3.54 2.69 -12.78
C VAL A 275 4.51 1.84 -11.99
N CYS A 276 4.04 0.72 -11.42
CA CYS A 276 4.89 -0.15 -10.62
C CYS A 276 4.36 -1.60 -10.64
N SER A 277 5.29 -2.55 -10.60
CA SER A 277 5.02 -3.95 -10.30
C SER A 277 5.60 -4.30 -8.94
N ILE A 278 4.81 -5.00 -8.12
CA ILE A 278 5.19 -5.40 -6.78
C ILE A 278 5.12 -6.93 -6.71
N GLU A 279 6.15 -7.54 -6.14
CA GLU A 279 6.19 -8.98 -5.84
C GLU A 279 6.18 -9.16 -4.32
N ASN A 280 5.29 -10.01 -3.83
CA ASN A 280 5.23 -10.35 -2.42
C ASN A 280 6.30 -11.43 -2.13
N VAL A 281 7.10 -11.21 -1.08
CA VAL A 281 8.10 -12.17 -0.59
C VAL A 281 7.40 -13.28 0.19
N ASP A 282 6.43 -12.90 1.03
CA ASP A 282 5.49 -13.85 1.62
C ASP A 282 4.54 -14.37 0.52
N PRO A 283 4.35 -15.69 0.37
CA PRO A 283 3.45 -16.24 -0.63
C PRO A 283 1.98 -16.06 -0.23
N MET A 284 1.08 -16.27 -1.20
CA MET A 284 -0.38 -16.22 -1.03
C MET A 284 -0.81 -16.91 0.26
N GLY A 285 -1.62 -16.21 1.06
CA GLY A 285 -2.08 -16.65 2.38
C GLY A 285 -1.83 -15.62 3.47
N VAL A 286 -0.86 -14.73 3.25
CA VAL A 286 -0.65 -13.50 4.00
C VAL A 286 -1.19 -12.34 3.18
N HIS A 287 -2.01 -11.48 3.76
CA HIS A 287 -2.52 -10.30 3.06
C HIS A 287 -1.35 -9.39 2.65
N THR A 288 -1.35 -8.83 1.44
CA THR A 288 -0.28 -7.93 0.91
C THR A 288 0.21 -6.84 1.89
N GLY A 289 -0.73 -6.16 2.55
CA GLY A 289 -0.44 -5.22 3.64
C GLY A 289 0.31 -5.81 4.87
N ASP A 290 0.17 -7.09 5.17
CA ASP A 290 0.92 -7.84 6.20
C ASP A 290 2.12 -8.62 5.64
N SER A 291 2.28 -8.65 4.32
CA SER A 291 3.42 -9.26 3.63
C SER A 291 4.63 -8.33 3.57
N ILE A 292 5.82 -8.92 3.56
CA ILE A 292 7.01 -8.28 3.01
C ILE A 292 6.86 -8.24 1.49
N THR A 293 7.10 -7.09 0.88
CA THR A 293 6.97 -6.91 -0.57
C THR A 293 8.18 -6.19 -1.16
N VAL A 294 8.43 -6.41 -2.44
CA VAL A 294 9.52 -5.77 -3.19
C VAL A 294 9.03 -5.16 -4.49
N ALA A 295 9.68 -4.08 -4.90
CA ALA A 295 9.53 -3.48 -6.22
C ALA A 295 10.93 -3.34 -6.88
N PRO A 296 11.08 -3.70 -8.17
CA PRO A 296 10.04 -4.25 -9.06
C PRO A 296 9.77 -5.73 -8.77
N ALA A 297 8.89 -6.36 -9.55
CA ALA A 297 8.83 -7.83 -9.62
C ALA A 297 10.16 -8.43 -10.11
N LEU A 298 10.62 -9.52 -9.50
CA LEU A 298 11.96 -10.09 -9.68
C LEU A 298 11.94 -11.49 -10.33
N THR A 299 10.89 -12.28 -10.12
CA THR A 299 10.86 -13.72 -10.51
C THR A 299 9.90 -14.04 -11.66
N LEU A 300 9.38 -13.02 -12.35
CA LEU A 300 8.63 -13.20 -13.59
C LEU A 300 9.57 -13.16 -14.79
N THR A 301 9.39 -14.07 -15.73
CA THR A 301 9.94 -13.87 -17.07
C THR A 301 9.22 -12.68 -17.73
N ASP A 302 9.88 -12.02 -18.68
CA ASP A 302 9.24 -10.92 -19.43
C ASP A 302 7.91 -11.36 -20.07
N LYS A 303 7.79 -12.61 -20.54
CA LYS A 303 6.53 -13.13 -21.10
C LYS A 303 5.39 -13.16 -20.07
N GLU A 304 5.68 -13.62 -18.86
CA GLU A 304 4.69 -13.61 -17.77
C GLU A 304 4.37 -12.18 -17.34
N TYR A 305 5.39 -11.32 -17.24
CA TYR A 305 5.21 -9.90 -16.95
C TYR A 305 4.31 -9.20 -17.98
N GLN A 306 4.58 -9.35 -19.28
CA GLN A 306 3.78 -8.75 -20.36
C GLN A 306 2.33 -9.27 -20.37
N LEU A 307 2.12 -10.54 -20.03
CA LEU A 307 0.78 -11.10 -19.87
C LEU A 307 0.04 -10.41 -18.72
N MET A 308 0.67 -10.34 -17.53
CA MET A 308 0.12 -9.68 -16.35
C MET A 308 -0.15 -8.20 -16.60
N ARG A 309 0.79 -7.49 -17.23
CA ARG A 309 0.66 -6.09 -17.66
C ARG A 309 -0.54 -5.89 -18.57
N THR A 310 -0.63 -6.67 -19.64
CA THR A 310 -1.72 -6.58 -20.61
C THR A 310 -3.07 -6.83 -19.95
N HIS A 311 -3.14 -7.85 -19.11
CA HIS A 311 -4.37 -8.16 -18.39
C HIS A 311 -4.74 -7.08 -17.38
N SER A 312 -3.78 -6.52 -16.63
CA SER A 312 -4.06 -5.43 -15.68
C SER A 312 -4.68 -4.21 -16.36
N ILE A 313 -4.16 -3.82 -17.53
CA ILE A 313 -4.75 -2.74 -18.35
C ILE A 313 -6.17 -3.11 -18.82
N ASN A 314 -6.38 -4.35 -19.28
CA ASN A 314 -7.69 -4.80 -19.74
C ASN A 314 -8.71 -4.86 -18.59
N VAL A 315 -8.30 -5.20 -17.38
CA VAL A 315 -9.15 -5.14 -16.17
C VAL A 315 -9.67 -3.72 -15.97
N LEU A 316 -8.80 -2.70 -15.98
CA LEU A 316 -9.25 -1.30 -15.82
C LEU A 316 -10.24 -0.88 -16.92
N ARG A 317 -9.98 -1.30 -18.17
CA ARG A 317 -10.87 -1.00 -19.31
C ARG A 317 -12.25 -1.61 -19.15
N GLU A 318 -12.32 -2.88 -18.73
CA GLU A 318 -13.59 -3.59 -18.55
C GLU A 318 -14.39 -3.05 -17.36
N ILE A 319 -13.71 -2.79 -16.24
CA ILE A 319 -14.34 -2.21 -15.04
C ILE A 319 -14.81 -0.78 -15.32
N GLY A 320 -14.16 -0.06 -16.24
CA GLY A 320 -14.56 1.29 -16.62
C GLY A 320 -13.89 2.39 -15.80
N VAL A 321 -12.70 2.14 -15.24
CA VAL A 321 -11.87 3.20 -14.65
C VAL A 321 -11.17 3.95 -15.78
N GLU A 322 -11.68 5.14 -16.13
CA GLU A 322 -11.23 5.93 -17.29
C GLU A 322 -10.30 7.09 -16.92
N THR A 323 -10.26 7.53 -15.66
CA THR A 323 -9.59 8.78 -15.27
C THR A 323 -8.92 8.68 -13.90
N GLY A 324 -7.93 7.80 -13.74
CA GLY A 324 -7.28 7.63 -12.44
C GLY A 324 -6.36 6.43 -12.35
N GLY A 325 -5.91 6.17 -11.12
CA GLY A 325 -5.11 5.01 -10.76
C GLY A 325 -5.95 3.91 -10.10
N SER A 326 -5.56 2.66 -10.34
CA SER A 326 -6.10 1.47 -9.69
C SER A 326 -5.00 0.43 -9.44
N ASN A 327 -5.15 -0.35 -8.38
CA ASN A 327 -4.31 -1.50 -8.07
C ASN A 327 -4.99 -2.79 -8.58
N VAL A 328 -4.23 -3.69 -9.23
CA VAL A 328 -4.72 -5.01 -9.67
C VAL A 328 -3.83 -6.10 -9.05
N GLN A 329 -4.43 -7.09 -8.42
CA GLN A 329 -3.72 -8.18 -7.74
C GLN A 329 -3.81 -9.50 -8.50
N TRP A 330 -2.71 -10.25 -8.46
CA TRP A 330 -2.51 -11.48 -9.22
C TRP A 330 -1.91 -12.56 -8.35
N ALA A 331 -2.31 -13.81 -8.59
CA ALA A 331 -1.57 -14.98 -8.10
C ALA A 331 -1.01 -15.79 -9.27
N VAL A 332 0.23 -16.25 -9.14
CA VAL A 332 0.91 -17.06 -10.14
C VAL A 332 1.38 -18.37 -9.51
N ASN A 333 0.98 -19.49 -10.11
CA ASN A 333 1.45 -20.80 -9.71
C ASN A 333 2.93 -20.97 -10.09
N PRO A 334 3.85 -21.13 -9.12
CA PRO A 334 5.27 -21.27 -9.44
C PRO A 334 5.59 -22.56 -10.22
N ALA A 335 4.69 -23.57 -10.20
CA ALA A 335 4.94 -24.85 -10.86
C ALA A 335 4.72 -24.82 -12.38
N ASP A 336 3.78 -24.01 -12.88
CA ASP A 336 3.35 -24.03 -14.29
C ASP A 336 3.07 -22.65 -14.90
N GLY A 337 3.17 -21.56 -14.12
CA GLY A 337 2.92 -20.20 -14.59
C GLY A 337 1.43 -19.86 -14.75
N ARG A 338 0.49 -20.71 -14.27
CA ARG A 338 -0.94 -20.38 -14.25
C ARG A 338 -1.16 -19.10 -13.47
N MET A 339 -1.78 -18.12 -14.11
CA MET A 339 -1.99 -16.78 -13.58
C MET A 339 -3.48 -16.52 -13.41
N VAL A 340 -3.87 -16.07 -12.22
CA VAL A 340 -5.26 -15.74 -11.90
C VAL A 340 -5.33 -14.34 -11.29
N VAL A 341 -6.38 -13.61 -11.63
CA VAL A 341 -6.67 -12.30 -11.03
C VAL A 341 -7.39 -12.52 -9.69
N ILE A 342 -7.01 -11.74 -8.67
CA ILE A 342 -7.55 -11.86 -7.31
C ILE A 342 -8.61 -10.78 -7.05
N GLU A 343 -8.24 -9.54 -7.34
CA GLU A 343 -9.11 -8.36 -7.23
C GLU A 343 -8.53 -7.15 -7.96
N MET A 344 -9.33 -6.10 -8.06
CA MET A 344 -8.86 -4.76 -8.38
C MET A 344 -9.47 -3.75 -7.41
N ASN A 345 -8.72 -2.71 -7.08
CA ASN A 345 -9.15 -1.62 -6.20
C ASN A 345 -9.27 -0.33 -7.04
N PRO A 346 -10.49 0.22 -7.27
CA PRO A 346 -10.75 1.32 -8.22
C PRO A 346 -10.42 2.70 -7.61
N ARG A 347 -9.29 2.80 -6.92
CA ARG A 347 -8.86 3.98 -6.14
C ARG A 347 -7.36 3.90 -5.84
N VAL A 348 -6.83 4.96 -5.25
CA VAL A 348 -5.53 4.89 -4.57
C VAL A 348 -5.58 3.92 -3.39
N SER A 349 -4.43 3.38 -3.02
CA SER A 349 -4.23 2.32 -2.03
C SER A 349 -2.89 2.54 -1.29
N ARG A 350 -2.64 1.73 -0.25
CA ARG A 350 -1.29 1.63 0.35
C ARG A 350 -0.23 1.27 -0.69
N SER A 351 -0.55 0.35 -1.59
CA SER A 351 0.34 -0.10 -2.65
C SER A 351 0.62 1.03 -3.64
N SER A 352 -0.34 1.91 -3.91
CA SER A 352 -0.12 3.10 -4.75
C SER A 352 0.77 4.14 -4.06
N ALA A 353 0.67 4.29 -2.73
CA ALA A 353 1.57 5.17 -1.97
C ALA A 353 2.99 4.60 -1.97
N LEU A 354 3.15 3.31 -1.66
CA LEU A 354 4.40 2.58 -1.78
C LEU A 354 5.01 2.70 -3.17
N ALA A 355 4.24 2.45 -4.23
CA ALA A 355 4.68 2.58 -5.62
C ALA A 355 5.10 4.01 -5.98
N SER A 356 4.38 5.02 -5.48
CA SER A 356 4.76 6.42 -5.69
C SER A 356 6.11 6.73 -5.05
N LYS A 357 6.36 6.23 -3.83
CA LYS A 357 7.66 6.38 -3.16
C LYS A 357 8.76 5.58 -3.83
N ALA A 358 8.45 4.36 -4.28
CA ALA A 358 9.41 3.46 -4.91
C ALA A 358 9.89 4.02 -6.25
N THR A 359 9.00 4.62 -7.03
CA THR A 359 9.30 5.05 -8.41
C THR A 359 9.63 6.53 -8.51
N GLY A 360 9.11 7.36 -7.60
CA GLY A 360 9.09 8.82 -7.73
C GLY A 360 7.88 9.35 -8.52
N PHE A 361 7.03 8.48 -9.09
CA PHE A 361 5.85 8.86 -9.86
C PHE A 361 4.66 9.17 -8.92
N PRO A 362 4.12 10.39 -8.87
CA PRO A 362 3.11 10.78 -7.87
C PRO A 362 1.70 10.37 -8.31
N ILE A 363 1.31 9.11 -8.07
CA ILE A 363 0.06 8.52 -8.59
C ILE A 363 -1.18 9.34 -8.20
N ALA A 364 -1.31 9.74 -6.92
CA ALA A 364 -2.50 10.48 -6.47
C ALA A 364 -2.60 11.88 -7.09
N LYS A 365 -1.47 12.59 -7.21
CA LYS A 365 -1.38 13.89 -7.90
C LYS A 365 -1.81 13.77 -9.36
N ILE A 366 -1.28 12.78 -10.09
CA ILE A 366 -1.61 12.54 -11.50
C ILE A 366 -3.09 12.13 -11.63
N ALA A 367 -3.56 11.17 -10.82
CA ALA A 367 -4.95 10.71 -10.85
C ALA A 367 -5.94 11.84 -10.60
N ALA A 368 -5.65 12.79 -9.69
CA ALA A 368 -6.48 13.97 -9.47
C ALA A 368 -6.56 14.87 -10.70
N LYS A 369 -5.45 15.07 -11.43
CA LYS A 369 -5.45 15.84 -12.70
C LYS A 369 -6.19 15.09 -13.82
N LEU A 370 -6.04 13.77 -13.92
CA LEU A 370 -6.79 12.96 -14.90
C LEU A 370 -8.30 13.02 -14.65
N ALA A 371 -8.74 13.02 -13.38
CA ALA A 371 -10.15 13.12 -13.00
C ALA A 371 -10.82 14.42 -13.50
N VAL A 372 -10.03 15.46 -13.79
CA VAL A 372 -10.50 16.75 -14.33
C VAL A 372 -10.16 16.93 -15.81
N GLY A 373 -9.92 15.84 -16.53
CA GLY A 373 -9.91 15.79 -17.99
C GLY A 373 -8.53 15.85 -18.65
N PHE A 374 -7.45 16.05 -17.89
CA PHE A 374 -6.10 15.94 -18.44
C PHE A 374 -5.84 14.51 -18.97
N THR A 375 -4.94 14.41 -19.93
CA THR A 375 -4.35 13.15 -20.38
C THR A 375 -2.90 13.03 -19.94
N LEU A 376 -2.37 11.81 -19.86
CA LEU A 376 -1.02 11.53 -19.36
C LEU A 376 0.08 12.23 -20.17
N ASP A 377 -0.15 12.48 -21.46
CA ASP A 377 0.75 13.21 -22.35
C ASP A 377 0.70 14.74 -22.17
N GLU A 378 -0.34 15.26 -21.51
CA GLU A 378 -0.48 16.69 -21.17
C GLU A 378 0.18 17.05 -19.83
N LEU A 379 0.56 16.05 -19.03
CA LEU A 379 1.15 16.22 -17.70
C LEU A 379 2.66 15.97 -17.73
N ASP A 380 3.43 16.80 -17.05
CA ASP A 380 4.88 16.64 -16.92
C ASP A 380 5.21 15.60 -15.82
N ASN A 381 6.33 14.91 -15.99
CA ASN A 381 6.96 14.12 -14.94
C ASN A 381 7.70 15.06 -13.97
N ASP A 382 7.20 15.16 -12.74
CA ASP A 382 7.71 16.06 -11.69
C ASP A 382 9.22 15.88 -11.41
N ILE A 383 9.75 14.66 -11.51
CA ILE A 383 11.13 14.35 -11.12
C ILE A 383 12.15 14.75 -12.18
N THR A 384 11.84 14.52 -13.46
CA THR A 384 12.76 14.82 -14.57
C THR A 384 12.52 16.21 -15.15
N GLY A 385 11.27 16.71 -15.12
CA GLY A 385 10.86 17.99 -15.67
C GLY A 385 11.00 18.13 -17.19
N VAL A 386 11.34 17.04 -17.90
CA VAL A 386 11.62 17.02 -19.34
C VAL A 386 10.88 15.90 -20.10
N THR A 387 10.22 15.01 -19.38
CA THR A 387 9.41 13.91 -19.94
C THR A 387 7.95 14.07 -19.53
N PRO A 388 6.99 13.55 -20.31
CA PRO A 388 5.58 13.53 -19.89
C PRO A 388 5.35 12.48 -18.78
N ALA A 389 4.15 12.47 -18.20
CA ALA A 389 3.68 11.43 -17.28
C ALA A 389 3.19 10.15 -18.01
N SER A 390 3.14 10.16 -19.34
CA SER A 390 2.76 9.01 -20.20
C SER A 390 3.91 8.03 -20.45
N PHE A 391 4.48 7.49 -19.38
CA PHE A 391 5.56 6.50 -19.44
C PHE A 391 5.41 5.47 -18.31
N GLU A 392 6.11 4.34 -18.45
CA GLU A 392 6.24 3.36 -17.37
C GLU A 392 7.59 3.58 -16.69
N PRO A 393 7.65 3.86 -15.37
CA PRO A 393 8.90 4.05 -14.68
C PRO A 393 9.83 2.84 -14.78
N SER A 394 11.12 3.12 -14.90
CA SER A 394 12.19 2.14 -14.77
C SER A 394 13.04 2.52 -13.56
N ILE A 395 13.32 1.55 -12.70
CA ILE A 395 14.15 1.75 -11.51
C ILE A 395 15.39 0.86 -11.58
N ASP A 396 16.53 1.41 -11.18
CA ASP A 396 17.84 0.74 -11.19
C ASP A 396 18.26 0.32 -9.76
N TYR A 397 17.27 0.12 -8.90
CA TYR A 397 17.39 -0.31 -7.52
C TYR A 397 16.24 -1.25 -7.16
N VAL A 398 16.35 -1.86 -5.98
CA VAL A 398 15.31 -2.67 -5.36
C VAL A 398 14.74 -1.90 -4.17
N VAL A 399 13.42 -1.89 -4.07
CA VAL A 399 12.68 -1.36 -2.92
C VAL A 399 12.15 -2.55 -2.13
N THR A 400 12.19 -2.47 -0.80
CA THR A 400 11.64 -3.49 0.09
C THR A 400 10.77 -2.82 1.14
N LYS A 401 9.53 -3.30 1.27
CA LYS A 401 8.60 -2.92 2.32
C LYS A 401 8.50 -4.03 3.36
N ILE A 402 8.50 -3.67 4.64
CA ILE A 402 8.24 -4.60 5.76
C ILE A 402 7.12 -4.02 6.64
N PRO A 403 6.08 -4.80 6.96
CA PRO A 403 4.99 -4.35 7.83
C PRO A 403 5.39 -4.30 9.30
N ARG A 404 4.88 -3.30 10.02
CA ARG A 404 5.08 -3.10 11.46
C ARG A 404 3.89 -3.62 12.25
N PHE A 405 4.11 -4.49 13.23
CA PHE A 405 3.06 -5.08 14.06
C PHE A 405 3.18 -4.69 15.53
N ALA A 406 2.08 -4.59 16.27
CA ALA A 406 2.10 -4.20 17.68
C ALA A 406 1.47 -5.27 18.61
N PHE A 407 1.69 -6.55 18.33
CA PHE A 407 1.10 -7.67 19.09
C PHE A 407 1.42 -7.63 20.59
N GLU A 408 2.55 -7.06 20.98
CA GLU A 408 2.93 -6.87 22.39
C GLU A 408 1.92 -6.04 23.19
N LYS A 409 1.08 -5.25 22.51
CA LYS A 409 -0.01 -4.46 23.12
C LYS A 409 -1.32 -5.23 23.24
N PHE A 410 -1.40 -6.44 22.67
CA PHE A 410 -2.61 -7.25 22.60
C PHE A 410 -2.32 -8.69 23.08
N PRO A 411 -2.13 -8.91 24.40
CA PRO A 411 -1.70 -10.21 24.94
C PRO A 411 -2.69 -11.36 24.73
N GLY A 412 -3.93 -11.08 24.34
CA GLY A 412 -4.93 -12.10 23.97
C GLY A 412 -4.97 -12.43 22.47
N SER A 413 -4.11 -11.81 21.66
CA SER A 413 -4.07 -11.99 20.22
C SER A 413 -2.84 -12.78 19.80
N GLU A 414 -3.05 -13.85 19.06
CA GLU A 414 -1.97 -14.64 18.48
C GLU A 414 -1.35 -13.91 17.27
N PRO A 415 -0.01 -13.92 17.11
CA PRO A 415 0.71 -13.21 16.06
C PRO A 415 0.71 -13.96 14.72
N TYR A 416 -0.38 -14.68 14.41
CA TYR A 416 -0.50 -15.41 13.14
C TYR A 416 -0.96 -14.46 12.03
N LEU A 417 -0.19 -14.40 10.95
CA LEU A 417 -0.55 -13.69 9.73
C LEU A 417 -1.53 -14.54 8.92
N THR A 418 -2.44 -13.87 8.22
CA THR A 418 -3.54 -14.47 7.45
C THR A 418 -3.98 -13.49 6.36
N THR A 419 -5.08 -13.78 5.67
CA THR A 419 -5.68 -12.90 4.67
C THR A 419 -6.36 -11.66 5.25
N ALA A 420 -6.30 -11.45 6.56
CA ALA A 420 -6.81 -10.28 7.25
C ALA A 420 -5.66 -9.53 7.92
N MET A 421 -5.55 -8.23 7.62
CA MET A 421 -4.44 -7.38 8.06
C MET A 421 -4.43 -7.18 9.57
N LYS A 422 -3.23 -7.16 10.14
CA LYS A 422 -2.94 -6.91 11.56
C LYS A 422 -1.80 -5.93 11.78
N SER A 423 -1.07 -5.57 10.74
CA SER A 423 -0.03 -4.54 10.77
C SER A 423 -0.63 -3.15 11.05
N VAL A 424 0.15 -2.30 11.71
CA VAL A 424 -0.23 -0.96 12.20
C VAL A 424 0.53 0.18 11.47
N GLY A 425 1.34 -0.19 10.48
CA GLY A 425 2.17 0.68 9.66
C GLY A 425 3.20 -0.14 8.89
N GLU A 426 4.10 0.52 8.17
CA GLU A 426 5.09 -0.14 7.33
C GLU A 426 6.36 0.71 7.17
N ALA A 427 7.50 0.03 7.02
CA ALA A 427 8.78 0.66 6.68
C ALA A 427 9.12 0.32 5.23
N MET A 428 9.77 1.23 4.53
CA MET A 428 10.31 1.00 3.20
C MET A 428 11.82 1.30 3.22
N ALA A 429 12.59 0.53 2.45
CA ALA A 429 13.99 0.84 2.19
C ALA A 429 14.32 0.63 0.73
N ILE A 430 15.43 1.23 0.30
CA ILE A 430 15.91 1.19 -1.08
C ILE A 430 17.38 0.79 -1.05
N GLY A 431 17.77 -0.16 -1.89
CA GLY A 431 19.16 -0.58 -2.09
C GLY A 431 19.43 -0.96 -3.54
N ARG A 432 20.69 -0.93 -3.98
CA ARG A 432 21.04 -1.34 -5.36
C ARG A 432 20.90 -2.84 -5.60
N THR A 433 20.75 -3.61 -4.52
CA THR A 433 20.51 -5.05 -4.54
C THR A 433 19.42 -5.41 -3.53
N PHE A 434 18.80 -6.58 -3.71
CA PHE A 434 17.88 -7.12 -2.72
C PHE A 434 18.53 -7.27 -1.34
N HIS A 435 19.80 -7.69 -1.27
CA HIS A 435 20.53 -7.83 0.00
C HIS A 435 20.55 -6.51 0.78
N GLU A 436 20.96 -5.44 0.09
CA GLU A 436 21.06 -4.11 0.69
C GLU A 436 19.69 -3.58 1.10
N SER A 437 18.71 -3.68 0.21
CA SER A 437 17.34 -3.21 0.46
C SER A 437 16.69 -3.94 1.64
N MET A 438 16.80 -5.27 1.69
CA MET A 438 16.23 -6.09 2.76
C MET A 438 16.85 -5.79 4.12
N GLN A 439 18.17 -5.71 4.22
CA GLN A 439 18.83 -5.42 5.51
C GLN A 439 18.54 -3.99 6.00
N LYS A 440 18.46 -3.01 5.09
CA LYS A 440 18.02 -1.65 5.44
C LYS A 440 16.56 -1.64 5.93
N ALA A 441 15.67 -2.39 5.27
CA ALA A 441 14.27 -2.49 5.68
C ALA A 441 14.14 -3.11 7.09
N LEU A 442 14.88 -4.18 7.38
CA LEU A 442 14.92 -4.78 8.72
C LEU A 442 15.40 -3.78 9.78
N ALA A 443 16.45 -3.01 9.47
CA ALA A 443 16.96 -1.96 10.37
C ALA A 443 15.97 -0.79 10.56
N SER A 444 15.06 -0.56 9.61
CA SER A 444 14.08 0.53 9.65
C SER A 444 12.86 0.24 10.54
N MET A 445 12.77 -0.96 11.13
CA MET A 445 11.55 -1.42 11.80
C MET A 445 11.27 -0.78 13.17
N GLU A 446 12.21 0.00 13.72
CA GLU A 446 12.09 0.59 15.06
C GLU A 446 11.77 -0.46 16.14
N THR A 447 12.39 -1.63 16.00
CA THR A 447 12.31 -2.78 16.94
C THR A 447 13.67 -3.15 17.53
N GLY A 448 14.72 -2.38 17.20
CA GLY A 448 16.11 -2.65 17.62
C GLY A 448 16.86 -3.64 16.73
N LEU A 449 16.28 -4.04 15.59
CA LEU A 449 16.97 -4.85 14.59
C LEU A 449 18.09 -4.05 13.91
N THR A 450 19.17 -4.74 13.60
CA THR A 450 20.36 -4.23 12.90
C THR A 450 20.59 -4.94 11.56
N GLY A 451 19.75 -5.92 11.23
CA GLY A 451 19.77 -6.71 10.01
C GLY A 451 19.03 -8.02 10.27
N PHE A 452 19.60 -9.15 9.84
CA PHE A 452 19.09 -10.48 10.20
C PHE A 452 19.48 -10.88 11.62
N ASP A 453 19.04 -10.14 12.64
CA ASP A 453 19.36 -10.48 14.03
C ASP A 453 18.82 -11.86 14.42
N ASP A 454 19.65 -12.58 15.18
CA ASP A 454 19.37 -13.93 15.69
C ASP A 454 18.02 -13.95 16.42
N ILE A 455 17.31 -15.07 16.30
CA ILE A 455 16.06 -15.32 17.00
C ILE A 455 16.09 -16.72 17.61
N GLU A 456 15.65 -16.86 18.86
CA GLU A 456 15.59 -18.17 19.50
C GLU A 456 14.45 -19.01 18.89
N ILE A 457 14.76 -20.25 18.53
CA ILE A 457 13.77 -21.25 18.12
C ILE A 457 13.69 -22.30 19.22
N GLU A 458 12.54 -22.38 19.90
CA GLU A 458 12.31 -23.37 20.95
C GLU A 458 12.51 -24.79 20.40
N GLY A 459 13.39 -25.57 21.04
CA GLY A 459 13.72 -26.94 20.63
C GLY A 459 14.83 -27.07 19.58
N ALA A 460 15.35 -25.97 19.03
CA ALA A 460 16.53 -26.03 18.18
C ALA A 460 17.75 -26.64 18.91
N PRO A 461 18.66 -27.35 18.22
CA PRO A 461 18.74 -27.52 16.76
C PRO A 461 17.93 -28.71 16.21
N ASP A 462 16.94 -29.23 16.94
CA ASP A 462 16.09 -30.31 16.41
C ASP A 462 15.35 -29.83 15.15
N LYS A 463 15.49 -30.59 14.04
CA LYS A 463 14.90 -30.21 12.75
C LYS A 463 13.37 -30.14 12.81
N ALA A 464 12.70 -31.02 13.56
CA ALA A 464 11.24 -30.99 13.65
C ALA A 464 10.74 -29.73 14.37
N ALA A 465 11.46 -29.29 15.41
CA ALA A 465 11.17 -28.03 16.09
C ALA A 465 11.36 -26.81 15.16
N ILE A 466 12.44 -26.78 14.36
CA ILE A 466 12.69 -25.71 13.39
C ILE A 466 11.62 -25.71 12.27
N THR A 467 11.29 -26.88 11.72
CA THR A 467 10.20 -27.03 10.73
C THR A 467 8.86 -26.52 11.29
N LYS A 468 8.56 -26.82 12.56
CA LYS A 468 7.35 -26.32 13.23
C LYS A 468 7.33 -24.80 13.30
N ALA A 469 8.45 -24.17 13.66
CA ALA A 469 8.57 -22.71 13.71
C ALA A 469 8.43 -22.08 12.31
N LEU A 470 9.04 -22.66 11.28
CA LEU A 470 8.93 -22.20 9.89
C LEU A 470 7.50 -22.31 9.34
N ALA A 471 6.72 -23.30 9.77
CA ALA A 471 5.34 -23.49 9.34
C ALA A 471 4.40 -22.40 9.87
N GLN A 472 4.78 -21.70 10.94
CA GLN A 472 3.98 -20.61 11.50
C GLN A 472 4.17 -19.34 10.68
N GLN A 473 3.06 -18.77 10.19
CA GLN A 473 3.05 -17.47 9.52
C GLN A 473 3.05 -16.38 10.58
N THR A 474 4.22 -15.81 10.91
CA THR A 474 4.38 -14.79 11.96
C THR A 474 5.20 -13.61 11.44
N PRO A 475 5.13 -12.42 12.07
CA PRO A 475 5.95 -11.26 11.68
C PRO A 475 7.45 -11.54 11.56
N ASP A 476 7.99 -12.39 12.43
CA ASP A 476 9.43 -12.72 12.47
C ASP A 476 9.81 -13.90 11.55
N ARG A 477 8.89 -14.40 10.70
CA ARG A 477 9.12 -15.61 9.91
C ARG A 477 10.37 -15.51 9.02
N ILE A 478 10.66 -14.35 8.45
CA ILE A 478 11.89 -14.14 7.65
C ILE A 478 13.18 -14.27 8.49
N ARG A 479 13.14 -13.88 9.77
CA ARG A 479 14.24 -14.09 10.72
C ARG A 479 14.33 -15.55 11.16
N VAL A 480 13.20 -16.23 11.33
CA VAL A 480 13.16 -17.68 11.58
C VAL A 480 13.75 -18.46 10.40
N ILE A 481 13.49 -18.02 9.16
CA ILE A 481 14.15 -18.54 7.96
C ILE A 481 15.67 -18.38 8.07
N ALA A 482 16.18 -17.16 8.29
CA ALA A 482 17.61 -16.92 8.48
C ALA A 482 18.22 -17.76 9.61
N GLN A 483 17.50 -17.94 10.72
CA GLN A 483 17.97 -18.77 11.83
C GLN A 483 17.97 -20.27 11.48
N ALA A 484 16.98 -20.76 10.73
CA ALA A 484 16.96 -22.12 10.22
C ALA A 484 18.15 -22.40 9.29
N MET A 485 18.53 -21.40 8.47
CA MET A 485 19.73 -21.44 7.65
C MET A 485 20.99 -21.64 8.49
N ARG A 486 21.14 -20.88 9.60
CA ARG A 486 22.26 -21.03 10.55
C ARG A 486 22.29 -22.40 11.24
N HIS A 487 21.11 -23.01 11.45
CA HIS A 487 20.99 -24.38 11.98
C HIS A 487 21.19 -25.49 10.92
N GLY A 488 21.50 -25.12 9.67
CA GLY A 488 21.90 -26.07 8.63
C GLY A 488 20.75 -26.69 7.84
N LEU A 489 19.55 -26.09 7.84
CA LEU A 489 18.51 -26.47 6.89
C LEU A 489 18.86 -25.95 5.49
N SER A 490 18.59 -26.75 4.46
CA SER A 490 18.75 -26.32 3.06
C SER A 490 17.61 -25.42 2.59
N ASP A 491 17.83 -24.71 1.49
CA ASP A 491 16.79 -23.86 0.90
C ASP A 491 15.59 -24.69 0.45
N ASP A 492 15.80 -25.91 -0.09
CA ASP A 492 14.71 -26.84 -0.44
C ASP A 492 13.87 -27.26 0.78
N GLU A 493 14.52 -27.54 1.92
CA GLU A 493 13.83 -27.89 3.17
C GLU A 493 12.97 -26.71 3.66
N ILE A 494 13.48 -25.49 3.56
CA ILE A 494 12.77 -24.27 3.94
C ILE A 494 11.62 -23.97 2.97
N GLN A 495 11.87 -24.05 1.66
CA GLN A 495 10.89 -23.79 0.61
C GLN A 495 9.70 -24.76 0.70
N THR A 496 9.96 -26.03 0.96
CA THR A 496 8.92 -27.05 1.14
C THR A 496 7.92 -26.68 2.24
N VAL A 497 8.37 -25.98 3.30
CA VAL A 497 7.55 -25.62 4.46
C VAL A 497 6.92 -24.24 4.30
N THR A 498 7.64 -23.32 3.66
CA THR A 498 7.28 -21.88 3.64
C THR A 498 6.62 -21.44 2.36
N ALA A 499 6.86 -22.15 1.25
CA ALA A 499 6.51 -21.76 -0.11
C ALA A 499 7.14 -20.43 -0.58
N PHE A 500 8.15 -19.92 0.14
CA PHE A 500 8.92 -18.77 -0.32
C PHE A 500 9.62 -19.10 -1.64
N ASP A 501 9.67 -18.12 -2.55
CA ASP A 501 10.33 -18.34 -3.84
C ASP A 501 11.82 -18.67 -3.61
N PRO A 502 12.37 -19.71 -4.28
CA PRO A 502 13.78 -20.10 -4.15
C PRO A 502 14.75 -18.93 -4.38
N TRP A 503 14.40 -17.97 -5.24
CA TRP A 503 15.25 -16.82 -5.51
C TRP A 503 15.49 -16.00 -4.24
N PHE A 504 14.47 -15.73 -3.43
CA PHE A 504 14.61 -14.98 -2.18
C PHE A 504 15.40 -15.76 -1.14
N LEU A 505 15.17 -17.07 -1.03
CA LEU A 505 15.90 -17.93 -0.10
C LEU A 505 17.39 -17.94 -0.42
N GLU A 506 17.76 -18.04 -1.70
CA GLU A 506 19.16 -18.01 -2.14
C GLU A 506 19.84 -16.67 -1.80
N ARG A 507 19.16 -15.53 -1.98
CA ARG A 507 19.70 -14.22 -1.60
C ARG A 507 19.85 -14.07 -0.08
N ILE A 508 18.90 -14.57 0.71
CA ILE A 508 19.03 -14.58 2.17
C ILE A 508 20.20 -15.49 2.58
N ARG A 509 20.36 -16.64 1.94
CA ARG A 509 21.48 -17.57 2.17
C ARG A 509 22.83 -16.89 1.96
N GLU A 510 23.00 -16.12 0.89
CA GLU A 510 24.23 -15.36 0.60
C GLU A 510 24.60 -14.41 1.75
N ILE A 511 23.61 -13.78 2.40
CA ILE A 511 23.84 -12.95 3.59
C ILE A 511 24.29 -13.81 4.77
N ILE A 512 23.59 -14.91 5.05
CA ILE A 512 23.89 -15.78 6.20
C ILE A 512 25.26 -16.46 6.06
N ASP A 513 25.64 -16.84 4.85
CA ASP A 513 26.96 -17.39 4.56
C ASP A 513 28.06 -16.32 4.77
N ALA A 514 27.81 -15.07 4.37
CA ALA A 514 28.71 -13.95 4.68
C ALA A 514 28.82 -13.68 6.20
N GLU A 515 27.72 -13.82 6.96
CA GLU A 515 27.79 -13.73 8.43
C GLU A 515 28.71 -14.81 9.01
N ALA A 516 28.60 -16.04 8.52
CA ALA A 516 29.42 -17.15 9.00
C ALA A 516 30.92 -16.90 8.76
N VAL A 517 31.28 -16.32 7.60
CA VAL A 517 32.65 -15.90 7.31
C VAL A 517 33.11 -14.80 8.27
N VAL A 518 32.30 -13.77 8.49
CA VAL A 518 32.64 -12.67 9.42
C VAL A 518 32.80 -13.16 10.87
N ILE A 519 31.98 -14.11 11.31
CA ILE A 519 32.11 -14.73 12.64
C ILE A 519 33.42 -15.52 12.75
N ALA A 520 33.78 -16.28 11.71
CA ALA A 520 34.95 -17.15 11.71
C ALA A 520 36.28 -16.38 11.56
N GLU A 521 36.31 -15.38 10.68
CA GLU A 521 37.54 -14.71 10.26
C GLU A 521 37.65 -13.26 10.79
N GLY A 522 36.56 -12.70 11.29
CA GLY A 522 36.48 -11.29 11.69
C GLY A 522 36.19 -10.35 10.53
N LEU A 523 36.37 -9.05 10.76
CA LEU A 523 36.21 -8.04 9.69
C LEU A 523 37.35 -8.12 8.67
N PRO A 524 37.04 -8.00 7.36
CA PRO A 524 38.04 -7.74 6.35
C PRO A 524 38.93 -6.54 6.71
N THR A 525 40.21 -6.64 6.36
CA THR A 525 41.21 -5.60 6.68
C THR A 525 41.57 -4.70 5.51
N ASP A 526 40.98 -4.95 4.34
CA ASP A 526 41.11 -4.16 3.13
C ASP A 526 39.78 -3.52 2.73
N GLU A 527 39.87 -2.52 1.85
CA GLU A 527 38.71 -1.75 1.36
C GLU A 527 37.71 -2.65 0.62
N GLU A 528 38.19 -3.56 -0.23
CA GLU A 528 37.37 -4.37 -1.14
C GLU A 528 36.45 -5.30 -0.35
N GLY A 529 37.01 -6.10 0.55
CA GLY A 529 36.24 -7.05 1.35
C GLY A 529 35.24 -6.35 2.28
N LEU A 530 35.64 -5.23 2.90
CA LEU A 530 34.72 -4.50 3.77
C LEU A 530 33.61 -3.80 2.96
N ARG A 531 33.92 -3.28 1.77
CA ARG A 531 32.93 -2.74 0.84
C ARG A 531 31.94 -3.82 0.38
N GLN A 532 32.41 -5.03 0.05
CA GLN A 532 31.54 -6.15 -0.31
C GLN A 532 30.53 -6.46 0.80
N LEU A 533 30.95 -6.49 2.08
CA LEU A 533 30.01 -6.65 3.20
C LEU A 533 28.99 -5.51 3.26
N LYS A 534 29.42 -4.26 3.07
CA LYS A 534 28.49 -3.13 3.06
C LYS A 534 27.52 -3.15 1.89
N MET A 535 27.94 -3.64 0.72
CA MET A 535 27.10 -3.86 -0.47
C MET A 535 26.05 -4.96 -0.27
N LEU A 536 26.29 -5.89 0.66
CA LEU A 536 25.27 -6.85 1.11
C LEU A 536 24.25 -6.23 2.08
N GLY A 537 24.41 -4.97 2.48
CA GLY A 537 23.49 -4.27 3.38
C GLY A 537 23.82 -4.35 4.86
N PHE A 538 24.94 -4.97 5.24
CA PHE A 538 25.27 -5.13 6.65
C PHE A 538 25.42 -3.77 7.34
N SER A 539 24.66 -3.52 8.41
CA SER A 539 24.88 -2.35 9.26
C SER A 539 26.20 -2.47 10.03
N ASP A 540 26.77 -1.34 10.46
CA ASP A 540 27.96 -1.39 11.32
C ASP A 540 27.64 -2.10 12.66
N ALA A 541 26.40 -1.98 13.14
CA ALA A 541 25.91 -2.62 14.35
C ALA A 541 25.81 -4.15 14.21
N ARG A 542 25.31 -4.67 13.08
CA ARG A 542 25.26 -6.12 12.84
C ARG A 542 26.67 -6.71 12.77
N LEU A 543 27.57 -6.06 12.04
CA LEU A 543 28.98 -6.46 11.96
C LEU A 543 29.69 -6.41 13.33
N ALA A 544 29.34 -5.44 14.18
CA ALA A 544 29.83 -5.36 15.56
C ALA A 544 29.38 -6.58 16.37
N THR A 545 28.09 -6.91 16.33
CA THR A 545 27.53 -8.11 16.98
C THR A 545 28.22 -9.39 16.51
N LEU A 546 28.34 -9.59 15.20
CA LEU A 546 28.95 -10.78 14.60
C LEU A 546 30.43 -10.97 14.99
N THR A 547 31.15 -9.87 15.21
CA THR A 547 32.58 -9.91 15.56
C THR A 547 32.87 -9.73 17.05
N GLY A 548 31.84 -9.57 17.89
CA GLY A 548 32.00 -9.26 19.31
C GLY A 548 32.69 -7.91 19.57
N ARG A 549 32.55 -6.97 18.64
CA ARG A 549 33.12 -5.62 18.70
C ARG A 549 32.03 -4.59 19.03
N ASP A 550 32.47 -3.37 19.26
CA ASP A 550 31.61 -2.20 19.42
C ASP A 550 31.33 -1.54 18.05
N GLU A 551 30.13 -0.97 17.86
CA GLU A 551 29.72 -0.37 16.58
C GLU A 551 30.68 0.75 16.12
N ASP A 552 31.11 1.63 17.03
CA ASP A 552 32.04 2.72 16.68
C ASP A 552 33.41 2.19 16.25
N ASN A 553 33.76 0.97 16.67
CA ASN A 553 35.01 0.33 16.27
C ASN A 553 34.92 -0.16 14.82
N VAL A 554 33.79 -0.77 14.45
CA VAL A 554 33.50 -1.17 13.06
C VAL A 554 33.42 0.05 12.16
N ARG A 555 32.67 1.08 12.58
CA ARG A 555 32.54 2.34 11.85
C ARG A 555 33.90 2.99 11.59
N ARG A 556 34.77 3.07 12.60
CA ARG A 556 36.13 3.61 12.43
C ARG A 556 36.98 2.76 11.48
N ALA A 557 36.93 1.44 11.58
CA ALA A 557 37.66 0.55 10.66
C ALA A 557 37.22 0.80 9.21
N ARG A 558 35.90 0.89 9.00
CA ARG A 558 35.28 1.19 7.70
C ARG A 558 35.72 2.54 7.13
N LEU A 559 35.65 3.60 7.94
CA LEU A 559 36.04 4.94 7.49
C LEU A 559 37.54 5.09 7.25
N ASN A 560 38.39 4.40 8.01
CA ASN A 560 39.84 4.40 7.81
C ASN A 560 40.26 3.76 6.48
N LEU A 561 39.46 2.81 5.99
CA LEU A 561 39.63 2.17 4.68
C LEU A 561 38.97 2.97 3.54
N GLY A 562 38.33 4.11 3.83
CA GLY A 562 37.64 4.91 2.80
C GLY A 562 36.29 4.35 2.34
N VAL A 563 35.78 3.31 2.99
CA VAL A 563 34.49 2.69 2.65
C VAL A 563 33.35 3.57 3.18
N LYS A 564 32.76 4.37 2.32
CA LYS A 564 31.64 5.27 2.64
C LYS A 564 30.46 4.97 1.72
N ALA A 565 29.26 5.11 2.24
CA ALA A 565 28.06 5.10 1.41
C ALA A 565 28.09 6.33 0.49
N VAL A 566 27.56 6.15 -0.72
CA VAL A 566 27.17 7.24 -1.61
C VAL A 566 25.65 7.37 -1.58
N PHE A 567 25.14 8.47 -2.10
CA PHE A 567 23.71 8.67 -2.27
C PHE A 567 23.38 8.71 -3.76
N LYS A 568 22.35 7.95 -4.15
CA LYS A 568 21.76 7.96 -5.48
C LYS A 568 20.42 8.67 -5.43
N ARG A 569 19.96 9.17 -6.57
CA ARG A 569 18.64 9.78 -6.69
C ARG A 569 17.62 8.80 -7.25
N ILE A 570 16.38 9.01 -6.86
CA ILE A 570 15.20 8.41 -7.47
C ILE A 570 14.79 9.32 -8.61
N ASP A 571 14.76 8.76 -9.82
CA ASP A 571 14.63 9.53 -11.06
C ASP A 571 13.50 9.08 -11.98
N THR A 572 12.77 8.02 -11.62
CA THR A 572 11.72 7.35 -12.42
C THR A 572 12.19 6.65 -13.70
N CYS A 573 13.45 6.80 -14.13
CA CYS A 573 13.90 6.46 -15.48
C CYS A 573 15.27 5.77 -15.55
N ALA A 574 15.78 5.24 -14.43
CA ALA A 574 17.03 4.48 -14.37
C ALA A 574 18.21 5.25 -15.00
N ALA A 575 18.34 6.53 -14.63
CA ALA A 575 19.33 7.49 -15.10
C ALA A 575 19.31 7.79 -16.62
N GLU A 576 18.24 7.46 -17.35
CA GLU A 576 18.08 7.90 -18.75
C GLU A 576 17.99 9.43 -18.85
N PHE A 577 17.35 10.06 -17.86
CA PHE A 577 17.24 11.51 -17.72
C PHE A 577 17.70 11.95 -16.33
N GLU A 578 18.28 13.15 -16.23
CA GLU A 578 18.77 13.68 -14.95
C GLU A 578 17.61 14.11 -14.04
N ALA A 579 17.52 13.50 -12.84
CA ALA A 579 16.59 13.92 -11.79
C ALA A 579 16.93 15.32 -11.26
N GLN A 580 15.96 16.22 -11.37
CA GLN A 580 16.03 17.55 -10.76
C GLN A 580 15.74 17.49 -9.26
N THR A 581 14.89 16.57 -8.85
CA THR A 581 14.44 16.41 -7.47
C THR A 581 15.51 15.71 -6.60
N PRO A 582 15.90 16.27 -5.45
CA PRO A 582 16.84 15.66 -4.51
C PRO A 582 16.12 14.64 -3.61
N TYR A 583 15.60 13.58 -4.22
CA TYR A 583 14.99 12.44 -3.55
C TYR A 583 16.00 11.28 -3.57
N MET A 584 16.56 10.91 -2.41
CA MET A 584 17.78 10.10 -2.36
C MET A 584 17.69 8.90 -1.41
N TYR A 585 18.53 7.90 -1.67
CA TYR A 585 18.83 6.79 -0.78
C TYR A 585 20.33 6.51 -0.75
N SER A 586 20.82 5.94 0.35
CA SER A 586 22.22 5.53 0.49
C SER A 586 22.46 4.14 -0.10
N THR A 587 23.65 3.95 -0.66
CA THR A 587 24.11 2.64 -1.14
C THR A 587 25.64 2.55 -1.08
N TYR A 588 26.16 1.33 -1.03
CA TYR A 588 27.55 1.06 -1.32
C TYR A 588 27.66 0.51 -2.75
N GLU A 589 28.56 1.08 -3.54
CA GLU A 589 28.86 0.61 -4.89
C GLU A 589 30.36 0.36 -5.06
N ALA A 590 30.68 -0.54 -5.99
CA ALA A 590 32.03 -0.75 -6.47
C ALA A 590 32.43 0.43 -7.39
N PRO A 591 33.66 0.95 -7.31
CA PRO A 591 34.11 2.02 -8.18
C PRO A 591 34.07 1.62 -9.66
N MET A 592 33.38 2.39 -10.48
CA MET A 592 33.44 2.30 -11.96
C MET A 592 34.47 3.33 -12.43
N MET A 593 35.54 2.88 -13.10
CA MET A 593 36.65 3.75 -13.52
C MET A 593 37.37 4.50 -12.38
N GLY A 594 37.38 3.95 -11.17
CA GLY A 594 38.21 4.42 -10.06
C GLY A 594 37.53 5.34 -9.05
N GLU A 595 36.29 5.77 -9.30
CA GLU A 595 35.49 6.53 -8.34
C GLU A 595 34.07 5.96 -8.21
N VAL A 596 33.43 6.18 -7.06
CA VAL A 596 32.01 5.88 -6.85
C VAL A 596 31.26 7.19 -6.90
N GLU A 597 30.30 7.31 -7.83
CA GLU A 597 29.53 8.54 -7.99
C GLU A 597 28.54 8.73 -6.83
N CYS A 598 28.55 9.94 -6.25
CA CYS A 598 27.59 10.38 -5.24
C CYS A 598 26.79 11.58 -5.75
N GLU A 599 25.48 11.39 -5.86
CA GLU A 599 24.53 12.35 -6.44
C GLU A 599 23.90 13.28 -5.39
N ALA A 600 24.37 13.20 -4.13
CA ALA A 600 23.89 14.07 -3.06
C ALA A 600 23.99 15.54 -3.44
N ARG A 601 25.15 15.98 -3.97
CA ARG A 601 25.42 17.37 -4.38
C ARG A 601 24.89 18.39 -3.34
N PRO A 602 25.36 18.34 -2.07
CA PRO A 602 24.87 19.23 -1.02
C PRO A 602 25.19 20.70 -1.35
N SER A 603 24.25 21.61 -1.09
CA SER A 603 24.45 23.04 -1.32
C SER A 603 25.24 23.71 -0.19
N ASP A 604 25.50 25.02 -0.27
CA ASP A 604 26.10 25.84 0.81
C ASP A 604 25.05 26.59 1.67
N ARG A 605 23.74 26.37 1.43
CA ARG A 605 22.66 27.01 2.22
C ARG A 605 22.74 26.60 3.70
N LYS A 606 22.14 27.41 4.59
CA LYS A 606 21.97 27.03 6.00
C LYS A 606 20.93 25.92 6.09
N LYS A 607 21.32 24.75 6.59
CA LYS A 607 20.51 23.53 6.62
C LYS A 607 19.92 23.28 7.99
N VAL A 608 18.71 22.72 8.02
CA VAL A 608 18.14 22.08 9.21
C VAL A 608 17.73 20.67 8.85
N VAL A 609 18.16 19.70 9.66
CA VAL A 609 17.76 18.29 9.52
C VAL A 609 16.55 18.04 10.41
N ILE A 610 15.51 17.47 9.82
CA ILE A 610 14.30 17.01 10.49
C ILE A 610 14.32 15.48 10.39
N LEU A 611 14.25 14.82 11.55
CA LEU A 611 14.22 13.36 11.63
C LEU A 611 12.77 12.93 11.81
N GLY A 612 12.28 12.16 10.85
CA GLY A 612 11.00 11.48 10.94
C GLY A 612 11.03 10.33 11.94
N GLY A 613 9.87 9.70 12.10
CA GLY A 613 9.69 8.66 13.11
C GLY A 613 9.86 7.23 12.59
N GLY A 614 10.08 6.99 11.29
CA GLY A 614 9.99 5.65 10.71
C GLY A 614 8.56 5.08 10.69
N PRO A 615 8.38 3.76 10.58
CA PRO A 615 7.09 3.09 10.29
C PRO A 615 6.06 3.30 11.38
N ASN A 616 4.84 3.77 11.08
CA ASN A 616 3.82 4.04 12.12
C ASN A 616 3.52 2.83 13.03
N ARG A 617 3.17 3.13 14.28
CA ARG A 617 2.87 2.15 15.33
C ARG A 617 1.99 2.79 16.40
N ILE A 618 1.26 1.98 17.15
CA ILE A 618 0.38 2.48 18.22
C ILE A 618 1.19 3.34 19.20
N GLY A 619 0.83 4.62 19.33
CA GLY A 619 1.50 5.61 20.19
C GLY A 619 2.55 6.47 19.48
N GLN A 620 2.90 6.15 18.23
CA GLN A 620 3.75 6.94 17.35
C GLN A 620 3.16 6.91 15.92
N GLY A 621 2.06 7.64 15.77
CA GLY A 621 1.25 7.70 14.55
C GLY A 621 1.56 8.91 13.68
N ILE A 622 0.57 9.27 12.86
CA ILE A 622 0.63 10.37 11.91
C ILE A 622 0.85 11.75 12.56
N GLU A 623 0.54 11.89 13.85
CA GLU A 623 0.68 13.16 14.58
C GLU A 623 2.14 13.65 14.59
N PHE A 624 3.10 12.72 14.62
CA PHE A 624 4.52 13.06 14.57
C PHE A 624 4.98 13.41 13.16
N ASP A 625 4.41 12.76 12.15
CA ASP A 625 4.64 13.10 10.74
C ASP A 625 4.18 14.51 10.43
N TYR A 626 2.94 14.84 10.85
CA TYR A 626 2.37 16.17 10.79
C TYR A 626 3.33 17.23 11.34
N CYS A 627 3.85 17.02 12.55
CA CYS A 627 4.82 17.93 13.17
C CYS A 627 6.11 18.08 12.33
N CYS A 628 6.62 16.99 11.73
CA CYS A 628 7.80 17.02 10.89
C CYS A 628 7.56 17.81 9.60
N CYS A 629 6.40 17.63 8.96
CA CYS A 629 5.99 18.40 7.78
C CYS A 629 5.92 19.90 8.10
N HIS A 630 5.25 20.29 9.19
CA HIS A 630 5.19 21.69 9.60
C HIS A 630 6.55 22.28 9.96
N ALA A 631 7.46 21.49 10.53
CA ALA A 631 8.82 21.94 10.76
C ALA A 631 9.53 22.24 9.44
N CYS A 632 9.39 21.39 8.42
CA CYS A 632 9.90 21.66 7.08
C CYS A 632 9.27 22.92 6.48
N TYR A 633 7.94 23.03 6.44
CA TYR A 633 7.26 24.19 5.86
C TYR A 633 7.70 25.51 6.52
N ALA A 634 7.65 25.56 7.86
CA ALA A 634 8.01 26.76 8.60
C ALA A 634 9.49 27.15 8.43
N LEU A 635 10.41 26.18 8.38
CA LEU A 635 11.84 26.46 8.20
C LEU A 635 12.18 26.86 6.77
N THR A 636 11.53 26.27 5.78
CA THR A 636 11.62 26.68 4.38
C THR A 636 11.16 28.12 4.21
N ASP A 637 10.05 28.52 4.84
CA ASP A 637 9.56 29.90 4.84
C ASP A 637 10.54 30.90 5.49
N GLN A 638 11.35 30.44 6.45
CA GLN A 638 12.44 31.22 7.05
C GLN A 638 13.74 31.20 6.22
N GLY A 639 13.74 30.55 5.05
CA GLY A 639 14.86 30.51 4.11
C GLY A 639 15.94 29.47 4.45
N TYR A 640 15.67 28.53 5.35
CA TYR A 640 16.56 27.38 5.55
C TYR A 640 16.43 26.39 4.38
N GLU A 641 17.47 25.58 4.16
CA GLU A 641 17.39 24.37 3.35
C GLU A 641 16.97 23.22 4.28
N THR A 642 15.76 22.71 4.09
CA THR A 642 15.21 21.66 4.94
C THR A 642 15.62 20.29 4.43
N ILE A 643 16.05 19.42 5.34
CA ILE A 643 16.47 18.05 5.03
C ILE A 643 15.60 17.10 5.82
N MET A 644 14.71 16.36 5.15
CA MET A 644 13.93 15.31 5.75
C MET A 644 14.68 13.98 5.69
N ILE A 645 14.71 13.25 6.81
CA ILE A 645 15.19 11.86 6.88
C ILE A 645 14.09 11.01 7.49
N ASN A 646 13.48 10.13 6.70
CA ASN A 646 12.41 9.24 7.15
C ASN A 646 12.28 8.05 6.18
N CYS A 647 11.69 6.95 6.63
CA CYS A 647 11.54 5.71 5.85
C CYS A 647 10.11 5.16 5.80
N ASN A 648 9.12 5.97 6.20
CA ASN A 648 7.71 5.57 6.16
C ASN A 648 7.08 5.95 4.80
N PRO A 649 6.66 4.97 3.98
CA PRO A 649 6.16 5.25 2.64
C PRO A 649 4.75 5.86 2.62
N GLU A 650 3.99 5.73 3.70
CA GLU A 650 2.59 6.18 3.77
C GLU A 650 2.47 7.70 4.02
N THR A 651 3.58 8.39 4.28
CA THR A 651 3.56 9.72 4.91
C THR A 651 3.80 10.89 3.96
N VAL A 652 3.35 12.08 4.38
CA VAL A 652 3.57 13.33 3.65
C VAL A 652 5.02 13.81 3.83
N SER A 653 5.69 13.48 4.94
CA SER A 653 7.10 13.86 5.13
C SER A 653 8.03 13.24 4.10
N THR A 654 7.73 12.03 3.63
CA THR A 654 8.48 11.36 2.56
C THR A 654 7.93 11.70 1.16
N ASP A 655 7.08 12.71 1.03
CA ASP A 655 6.86 13.39 -0.24
C ASP A 655 8.05 14.30 -0.55
N TYR A 656 8.60 14.19 -1.75
CA TYR A 656 9.72 15.03 -2.18
C TYR A 656 9.35 16.51 -2.28
N ASP A 657 8.06 16.84 -2.36
CA ASP A 657 7.56 18.22 -2.31
C ASP A 657 7.62 18.84 -0.90
N THR A 658 7.79 18.03 0.16
CA THR A 658 7.69 18.50 1.54
C THR A 658 8.96 19.20 2.06
N SER A 659 10.13 18.86 1.52
CA SER A 659 11.42 19.40 1.98
C SER A 659 12.34 19.72 0.82
N ASP A 660 13.33 20.60 1.02
CA ASP A 660 14.31 20.89 -0.03
C ASP A 660 15.13 19.66 -0.43
N ARG A 661 15.31 18.68 0.48
CA ARG A 661 16.10 17.46 0.26
C ARG A 661 15.53 16.31 1.08
N LEU A 662 15.18 15.21 0.42
CA LEU A 662 14.64 14.00 1.06
C LEU A 662 15.66 12.85 1.01
N TYR A 663 15.97 12.30 2.17
CA TYR A 663 16.70 11.04 2.31
C TYR A 663 15.76 9.96 2.83
N PHE A 664 15.45 8.97 1.99
CA PHE A 664 14.61 7.84 2.35
C PHE A 664 15.45 6.75 3.02
N GLU A 665 15.75 6.94 4.31
CA GLU A 665 16.76 6.17 5.04
C GLU A 665 16.27 5.72 6.44
N PRO A 666 16.81 4.59 6.96
CA PRO A 666 16.62 4.16 8.35
C PRO A 666 17.15 5.17 9.38
#